data_AF-A0A5M3Z490-F1
#
_entry.id   AF-A0A5M3Z490-F1
#
_cell.length_a   1.000
_cell.length_b   1.000
_cell.length_c   1.000
_cell.angle_alpha   90.00
_cell.angle_beta   90.00
_cell.angle_gamma   90.00
#
_symmetry.space_group_name_H-M   'P 1'
#
loop_
_entity.id
_entity.type
_entity.pdbx_description
1 polymer ?
#
loop_
_entity_poly.entity_id
_entity_poly.type
_entity_poly.pdbx_seq_one_letter_code
_entity_poly.pdbx_strand_id
1 'polypeptide(L)'
;MQQNNHSPTRLRQIALLASDLSIAEDTLNTVLGTEVVFRDAQVAQWGLRNFLIAIGGDIIEVVSPFRDGTTAGKLLKKRGDGGYMIIMQTLDAVARKNYIESLGLSKVIFSHETQDGYCIQYHPKGIPGGMMPELDSHKPSPENPEPLLSPFSPWHACGTDYKSYSAGMRRASYLQLVQVTCRLKPGEKDTEGAARIWEQVFGVKREGSELVFTNSRLQFTKGVDGLSEGLESITVGVKGKARYDDTLRRGKNQNVYRDGRAVMLGVEWRFVLLPDSEARRTRLPFNITLNRLHEASYNPTDFSTRPLDIMSLISAFRPRSTRGGDSSLRHRPHPRRRRKSTRPDSGGALHAEAGDEEPEDAHSIITPSKHTPKAFRVLRGSVSTGGPLRPFRLVKQDIVNLRRRYLSDWILFNQLVFASAVYVFFTNLLPGITFASDLYVRTGKSWGTIEVVFSTGLFCVQPLNILGVTGPFSVLAENIYALCQEVFDVPFLPFMAWSLIHAGWLHYILAIINAHDWTMRYVTTFATEIFSLLNSIIYFHKAVQELERAHASLSFAAFLYAVIGAVGTMLLAIFLSTAESWKPLFHRYIRMGLTEYAAAISIIVFIGLPHVGELANLDKMTLPVSETFRPTSPDRDRFFVEFWKLPVGWIFAAIIPGIIITILFFFDHEVSSIICTIDRYGTRKPGGFAWDIVLLGTTTALCGILGIPPANGLLPQAPLHSESLMHSEVEQRTVIVDGEEKIETHEVKRVYEQRWSSFLHAGAILAFVSPPLMKVLGLTPTSVLAGLFMFMGEQSLSVNPILYRTFYLLTPPSELPPLPMSLADSQHRDRAIPATDDTSTPPSRPSYIPVHLYTILQIVITVIIFIVTLTRGAPAFPVIIVALVPFRLFVMKRWWPREYLRFVDAWACREGTPEDDEDAAAKQDEMSGSNDGHGNNQEDGLSGGVFASRGEEYRPKTSPETGNNAVDHDWIELDFRTRTDEELGRSIDA
;
A
#
# COMPACT_ATOMS: atom_id res chain seq x y z
N MET A 1 -26.49 -18.25 38.80
CA MET A 1 -27.71 -17.65 38.22
C MET A 1 -27.83 -18.16 36.78
N GLN A 2 -28.85 -18.97 36.49
CA GLN A 2 -29.14 -19.45 35.13
C GLN A 2 -29.54 -18.24 34.27
N GLN A 3 -28.59 -17.70 33.50
CA GLN A 3 -28.88 -16.71 32.46
C GLN A 3 -29.74 -17.40 31.39
N ASN A 4 -30.84 -16.78 31.01
CA ASN A 4 -31.67 -17.21 29.88
C ASN A 4 -30.78 -17.48 28.67
N ASN A 5 -30.65 -18.75 28.28
CA ASN A 5 -29.68 -19.23 27.31
C ASN A 5 -30.15 -19.07 25.85
N HIS A 6 -31.20 -18.27 25.64
CA HIS A 6 -31.86 -18.07 24.35
C HIS A 6 -31.63 -16.65 23.86
N SER A 7 -31.02 -16.52 22.68
CA SER A 7 -30.90 -15.27 21.94
C SER A 7 -31.84 -15.31 20.75
N PRO A 8 -32.51 -14.21 20.37
CA PRO A 8 -33.24 -14.16 19.12
C PRO A 8 -32.24 -14.39 17.97
N THR A 9 -32.52 -15.38 17.13
CA THR A 9 -31.68 -15.78 16.00
C THR A 9 -32.52 -15.79 14.73
N ARG A 10 -31.98 -15.25 13.64
CA ARG A 10 -32.60 -15.24 12.31
C ARG A 10 -31.87 -16.24 11.41
N LEU A 11 -32.60 -17.01 10.61
CA LEU A 11 -32.01 -17.83 9.56
C LEU A 11 -31.86 -16.97 8.31
N ARG A 12 -30.64 -16.52 8.01
CA ARG A 12 -30.43 -15.41 7.07
C ARG A 12 -30.07 -15.89 5.67
N GLN A 13 -29.25 -16.93 5.58
CA GLN A 13 -28.77 -17.44 4.30
C GLN A 13 -28.64 -18.97 4.34
N ILE A 14 -28.98 -19.61 3.22
CA ILE A 14 -28.80 -21.06 3.01
C ILE A 14 -27.92 -21.25 1.79
N ALA A 15 -26.79 -21.93 1.95
CA ALA A 15 -25.89 -22.25 0.85
C ALA A 15 -26.17 -23.67 0.32
N LEU A 16 -26.27 -23.77 -1.00
CA LEU A 16 -26.46 -25.00 -1.77
C LEU A 16 -25.22 -25.30 -2.62
N LEU A 17 -24.99 -26.58 -2.90
CA LEU A 17 -23.97 -27.05 -3.83
C LEU A 17 -24.60 -27.44 -5.16
N ALA A 18 -23.95 -27.01 -6.24
CA ALA A 18 -24.31 -27.37 -7.60
C ALA A 18 -23.10 -27.88 -8.37
N SER A 19 -23.31 -28.97 -9.11
CA SER A 19 -22.36 -29.47 -10.12
C SER A 19 -22.20 -28.50 -11.29
N ASP A 20 -23.30 -27.91 -11.77
CA ASP A 20 -23.30 -26.87 -12.79
C ASP A 20 -23.95 -25.57 -12.27
N LEU A 21 -23.12 -24.55 -12.09
CA LEU A 21 -23.57 -23.26 -11.56
C LEU A 21 -24.48 -22.50 -12.55
N SER A 22 -24.29 -22.68 -13.86
CA SER A 22 -25.06 -21.96 -14.88
C SER A 22 -26.48 -22.48 -14.99
N ILE A 23 -26.65 -23.81 -14.96
CA ILE A 23 -27.96 -24.46 -14.94
C ILE A 23 -28.69 -24.13 -13.63
N ALA A 24 -27.97 -24.14 -12.51
CA ALA A 24 -28.52 -23.78 -11.21
C ALA A 24 -29.09 -22.35 -11.19
N GLU A 25 -28.36 -21.41 -11.77
CA GLU A 25 -28.75 -20.01 -11.86
C GLU A 25 -30.01 -19.82 -12.71
N ASP A 26 -30.03 -20.39 -13.91
CA ASP A 26 -31.18 -20.28 -14.82
C ASP A 26 -32.44 -20.92 -14.21
N THR A 27 -32.27 -22.10 -13.59
CA THR A 27 -33.37 -22.82 -12.94
C THR A 27 -33.96 -22.01 -11.78
N LEU A 28 -33.13 -21.54 -10.85
CA LEU A 28 -33.64 -20.82 -9.67
C LEU A 28 -34.22 -19.45 -10.02
N ASN A 29 -33.56 -18.69 -10.91
CA ASN A 29 -34.08 -17.40 -11.35
C ASN A 29 -35.42 -17.57 -12.07
N THR A 30 -35.52 -18.54 -12.98
CA THR A 30 -36.74 -18.78 -13.76
C THR A 30 -37.88 -19.31 -12.90
N VAL A 31 -37.63 -20.21 -11.94
CA VAL A 31 -38.71 -20.77 -11.12
C VAL A 31 -39.15 -19.79 -10.04
N LEU A 32 -38.22 -19.17 -9.30
CA LEU A 32 -38.57 -18.24 -8.21
C LEU A 32 -39.01 -16.86 -8.70
N GLY A 33 -38.49 -16.42 -9.85
CA GLY A 33 -38.82 -15.10 -10.44
C GLY A 33 -38.02 -13.99 -9.82
N THR A 34 -36.83 -14.37 -9.40
CA THR A 34 -35.85 -13.50 -8.78
C THR A 34 -34.68 -13.35 -9.73
N GLU A 35 -33.70 -12.55 -9.32
CA GLU A 35 -32.48 -12.30 -10.05
C GLU A 35 -31.28 -12.54 -9.13
N VAL A 36 -30.10 -12.66 -9.73
CA VAL A 36 -28.85 -12.67 -8.98
C VAL A 36 -28.62 -11.28 -8.41
N VAL A 37 -28.66 -11.18 -7.07
CA VAL A 37 -28.47 -9.92 -6.36
C VAL A 37 -27.00 -9.65 -6.05
N PHE A 38 -26.17 -10.69 -6.00
CA PHE A 38 -24.73 -10.57 -5.75
C PHE A 38 -23.94 -11.80 -6.24
N ARG A 39 -22.67 -11.60 -6.60
CA ARG A 39 -21.69 -12.67 -6.82
C ARG A 39 -20.45 -12.34 -5.99
N ASP A 40 -20.07 -13.25 -5.11
CA ASP A 40 -18.92 -13.03 -4.24
C ASP A 40 -17.63 -13.51 -4.94
N ALA A 41 -16.78 -12.58 -5.34
CA ALA A 41 -15.48 -12.92 -5.91
C ALA A 41 -14.55 -13.55 -4.86
N GLN A 42 -14.79 -13.32 -3.56
CA GLN A 42 -13.93 -13.83 -2.49
C GLN A 42 -14.04 -15.35 -2.35
N VAL A 43 -15.13 -15.99 -2.79
CA VAL A 43 -15.24 -17.45 -2.71
C VAL A 43 -14.23 -18.19 -3.60
N ALA A 44 -13.63 -17.47 -4.56
CA ALA A 44 -12.58 -17.99 -5.42
C ALA A 44 -11.32 -18.42 -4.64
N GLN A 45 -11.07 -17.83 -3.46
CA GLN A 45 -9.94 -18.21 -2.60
C GLN A 45 -10.06 -19.65 -2.11
N TRP A 46 -11.28 -20.16 -1.94
CA TRP A 46 -11.56 -21.55 -1.57
C TRP A 46 -11.75 -22.46 -2.80
N GLY A 47 -11.45 -21.97 -4.01
CA GLY A 47 -11.62 -22.72 -5.25
C GLY A 47 -13.08 -22.88 -5.70
N LEU A 48 -13.96 -21.97 -5.27
CA LEU A 48 -15.40 -22.00 -5.54
C LEU A 48 -15.85 -20.78 -6.35
N ARG A 49 -16.94 -20.94 -7.10
CA ARG A 49 -17.69 -19.83 -7.70
C ARG A 49 -19.09 -19.85 -7.11
N ASN A 50 -19.70 -18.69 -6.91
CA ASN A 50 -21.05 -18.62 -6.36
C ASN A 50 -21.93 -17.58 -7.08
N PHE A 51 -23.21 -17.63 -6.74
CA PHE A 51 -24.16 -16.55 -6.93
C PHE A 51 -25.16 -16.54 -5.78
N LEU A 52 -25.70 -15.36 -5.47
CA LEU A 52 -26.69 -15.14 -4.42
C LEU A 52 -27.98 -14.63 -5.04
N ILE A 53 -29.11 -15.22 -4.66
CA ILE A 53 -30.46 -14.77 -5.03
C ILE A 53 -31.26 -14.41 -3.78
N ALA A 54 -32.19 -13.48 -3.92
CA ALA A 54 -33.04 -13.05 -2.82
C ALA A 54 -34.37 -13.83 -2.79
N ILE A 55 -34.78 -14.24 -1.58
CA ILE A 55 -36.12 -14.73 -1.22
C ILE A 55 -36.71 -13.71 -0.23
N GLY A 56 -37.05 -12.54 -0.76
CA GLY A 56 -37.49 -11.40 0.03
C GLY A 56 -36.37 -10.83 0.89
N GLY A 57 -36.49 -10.97 2.20
CA GLY A 57 -35.50 -10.48 3.17
C GLY A 57 -34.32 -11.43 3.40
N ASP A 58 -34.36 -12.65 2.88
CA ASP A 58 -33.37 -13.70 3.12
C ASP A 58 -32.72 -14.17 1.81
N ILE A 59 -31.63 -14.92 1.90
CA ILE A 59 -30.76 -15.20 0.75
C ILE A 59 -30.59 -16.71 0.53
N ILE A 60 -30.57 -17.12 -0.74
CA ILE A 60 -30.05 -18.42 -1.15
C ILE A 60 -28.75 -18.20 -1.89
N GLU A 61 -27.71 -18.87 -1.43
CA GLU A 61 -26.41 -18.91 -2.09
C GLU A 61 -26.27 -20.26 -2.79
N VAL A 62 -25.75 -20.26 -4.01
CA VAL A 62 -25.35 -21.50 -4.69
C VAL A 62 -23.88 -21.45 -5.00
N VAL A 63 -23.18 -22.51 -4.65
CA VAL A 63 -21.73 -22.62 -4.73
C VAL A 63 -21.36 -23.82 -5.60
N SER A 64 -20.37 -23.65 -6.46
CA SER A 64 -19.85 -24.71 -7.32
C SER A 64 -18.31 -24.70 -7.32
N PRO A 65 -17.66 -25.86 -7.11
CA PRO A 65 -16.20 -25.93 -7.11
C PRO A 65 -15.63 -25.87 -8.53
N PHE A 66 -14.60 -25.05 -8.74
CA PHE A 66 -13.83 -25.03 -9.99
C PHE A 66 -12.39 -25.51 -9.83
N ARG A 67 -11.91 -25.69 -8.58
CA ARG A 67 -10.67 -26.39 -8.27
C ARG A 67 -10.96 -27.78 -7.71
N ASP A 68 -10.12 -28.73 -8.06
CA ASP A 68 -10.13 -30.06 -7.48
C ASP A 68 -9.71 -30.07 -6.00
N GLY A 69 -10.17 -31.07 -5.26
CA GLY A 69 -9.80 -31.28 -3.86
C GLY A 69 -10.48 -30.40 -2.81
N THR A 70 -11.36 -29.48 -3.22
CA THR A 70 -12.12 -28.60 -2.31
C THR A 70 -13.10 -29.36 -1.41
N THR A 71 -13.41 -28.83 -0.22
CA THR A 71 -14.39 -29.42 0.71
C THR A 71 -15.77 -29.53 0.06
N ALA A 72 -16.19 -28.46 -0.65
CA ALA A 72 -17.38 -28.44 -1.48
C ALA A 72 -17.36 -29.55 -2.54
N GLY A 73 -16.26 -29.71 -3.28
CA GLY A 73 -16.11 -30.77 -4.29
C GLY A 73 -16.14 -32.18 -3.72
N LYS A 74 -15.53 -32.42 -2.54
CA LYS A 74 -15.62 -33.71 -1.84
C LYS A 74 -17.05 -34.01 -1.39
N LEU A 75 -17.77 -33.01 -0.90
CA LEU A 75 -19.16 -33.18 -0.47
C LEU A 75 -20.09 -33.42 -1.66
N LEU A 76 -19.90 -32.67 -2.75
CA LEU A 76 -20.62 -32.82 -4.01
C LEU A 76 -20.41 -34.22 -4.61
N LYS A 77 -19.17 -34.75 -4.62
CA LYS A 77 -18.89 -36.13 -5.06
C LYS A 77 -19.56 -37.19 -4.18
N LYS A 78 -19.74 -36.89 -2.87
CA LYS A 78 -20.31 -37.83 -1.90
C LYS A 78 -21.84 -37.83 -1.87
N ARG A 79 -22.49 -36.68 -2.04
CA ARG A 79 -23.93 -36.49 -1.83
C ARG A 79 -24.69 -36.02 -3.08
N GLY A 80 -24.00 -35.57 -4.12
CA GLY A 80 -24.60 -34.86 -5.26
C GLY A 80 -24.95 -33.41 -4.91
N ASP A 81 -25.70 -32.76 -5.80
CA ASP A 81 -26.27 -31.43 -5.55
C ASP A 81 -27.14 -31.47 -4.28
N GLY A 82 -27.06 -30.43 -3.44
CA GLY A 82 -27.78 -30.41 -2.18
C GLY A 82 -27.36 -29.30 -1.22
N GLY A 83 -27.75 -29.41 0.04
CA GLY A 83 -27.40 -28.43 1.07
C GLY A 83 -25.94 -28.46 1.49
N TYR A 84 -25.37 -27.29 1.73
CA TYR A 84 -23.99 -27.11 2.18
C TYR A 84 -23.88 -26.41 3.53
N MET A 85 -24.39 -25.17 3.61
CA MET A 85 -24.22 -24.32 4.79
C MET A 85 -25.54 -23.68 5.23
N ILE A 86 -25.70 -23.50 6.54
CA ILE A 86 -26.77 -22.73 7.16
C ILE A 86 -26.12 -21.54 7.88
N ILE A 87 -26.48 -20.34 7.46
CA ILE A 87 -25.92 -19.10 7.97
C ILE A 87 -27.00 -18.35 8.77
N MET A 88 -26.71 -18.15 10.04
CA MET A 88 -27.62 -17.58 11.04
C MET A 88 -27.10 -16.24 11.52
N GLN A 89 -28.01 -15.34 11.87
CA GLN A 89 -27.69 -14.05 12.47
C GLN A 89 -28.22 -13.99 13.90
N THR A 90 -27.37 -13.65 14.86
CA THR A 90 -27.71 -13.39 16.27
C THR A 90 -27.34 -11.96 16.67
N LEU A 91 -27.71 -11.55 17.88
CA LEU A 91 -27.37 -10.23 18.44
C LEU A 91 -25.85 -10.11 18.69
N ASP A 92 -25.24 -11.14 19.25
CA ASP A 92 -23.81 -11.17 19.59
C ASP A 92 -23.22 -12.55 19.34
N ALA A 93 -22.57 -12.71 18.17
CA ALA A 93 -21.95 -13.96 17.79
C ALA A 93 -20.66 -14.24 18.58
N VAL A 94 -19.97 -13.19 19.04
CA VAL A 94 -18.70 -13.30 19.79
C VAL A 94 -18.97 -13.85 21.19
N ALA A 95 -19.97 -13.31 21.89
CA ALA A 95 -20.40 -13.84 23.18
C ALA A 95 -20.81 -15.31 23.07
N ARG A 96 -21.54 -15.69 22.01
CA ARG A 96 -21.95 -17.07 21.79
C ARG A 96 -20.78 -17.99 21.46
N LYS A 97 -19.83 -17.54 20.64
CA LYS A 97 -18.59 -18.28 20.36
C LYS A 97 -17.84 -18.60 21.65
N ASN A 98 -17.63 -17.60 22.51
CA ASN A 98 -16.92 -17.78 23.78
C ASN A 98 -17.62 -18.83 24.67
N TYR A 99 -18.95 -18.82 24.70
CA TYR A 99 -19.75 -19.85 25.39
C TYR A 99 -19.51 -21.25 24.78
N ILE A 100 -19.60 -21.38 23.46
CA ILE A 100 -19.39 -22.65 22.74
C ILE A 100 -17.99 -23.22 23.00
N GLU A 101 -16.95 -22.38 22.93
CA GLU A 101 -15.55 -22.77 23.17
C GLU A 101 -15.30 -23.13 24.64
N SER A 102 -15.87 -22.39 25.59
CA SER A 102 -15.70 -22.66 27.03
C SER A 102 -16.27 -24.02 27.47
N LEU A 103 -17.31 -24.49 26.79
CA LEU A 103 -17.97 -25.76 27.05
C LEU A 103 -17.56 -26.88 26.07
N GLY A 104 -16.66 -26.59 25.12
CA GLY A 104 -16.21 -27.55 24.11
C GLY A 104 -17.33 -28.09 23.21
N LEU A 105 -18.39 -27.31 22.97
CA LEU A 105 -19.61 -27.78 22.29
C LEU A 105 -19.44 -27.92 20.76
N SER A 106 -18.59 -27.09 20.15
CA SER A 106 -18.23 -27.17 18.74
C SER A 106 -16.89 -26.50 18.47
N LYS A 107 -16.22 -26.88 17.37
CA LYS A 107 -14.93 -26.32 16.94
C LYS A 107 -15.16 -25.21 15.92
N VAL A 108 -14.60 -24.03 16.17
CA VAL A 108 -14.54 -22.93 15.19
C VAL A 108 -13.53 -23.29 14.09
N ILE A 109 -13.97 -23.24 12.83
CA ILE A 109 -13.11 -23.46 11.65
C ILE A 109 -12.56 -22.14 11.15
N PHE A 110 -13.41 -21.11 11.10
CA PHE A 110 -13.09 -19.82 10.53
C PHE A 110 -13.83 -18.72 11.30
N SER A 111 -13.17 -17.58 11.49
CA SER A 111 -13.79 -16.39 12.06
C SER A 111 -13.19 -15.15 11.44
N HIS A 112 -14.04 -14.24 10.99
CA HIS A 112 -13.63 -13.01 10.33
C HIS A 112 -14.43 -11.82 10.88
N GLU A 113 -13.74 -10.73 11.19
CA GLU A 113 -14.37 -9.47 11.55
C GLU A 113 -14.55 -8.63 10.30
N THR A 114 -15.78 -8.22 10.03
CA THR A 114 -16.13 -7.28 8.94
C THR A 114 -16.38 -5.89 9.53
N GLN A 115 -16.37 -4.85 8.70
CA GLN A 115 -16.61 -3.46 9.14
C GLN A 115 -17.91 -3.34 9.96
N ASP A 116 -18.95 -4.08 9.56
CA ASP A 116 -20.29 -3.96 10.12
C ASP A 116 -20.71 -5.18 10.98
N GLY A 117 -19.83 -6.15 11.24
CA GLY A 117 -20.23 -7.37 11.94
C GLY A 117 -19.15 -8.44 12.12
N TYR A 118 -19.52 -9.57 12.71
CA TYR A 118 -18.66 -10.75 12.89
C TYR A 118 -19.25 -11.96 12.17
N CYS A 119 -18.40 -12.72 11.48
CA CYS A 119 -18.73 -13.99 10.86
C CYS A 119 -17.97 -15.15 11.52
N ILE A 120 -18.66 -16.24 11.87
CA ILE A 120 -18.07 -17.38 12.59
C ILE A 120 -18.60 -18.72 12.07
N GLN A 121 -17.74 -19.52 11.46
CA GLN A 121 -18.06 -20.84 10.91
C GLN A 121 -17.64 -21.96 11.88
N TYR A 122 -18.52 -22.94 12.04
CA TYR A 122 -18.32 -24.07 12.95
C TYR A 122 -18.19 -25.39 12.19
N HIS A 123 -17.46 -26.33 12.78
CA HIS A 123 -17.30 -27.66 12.19
C HIS A 123 -18.60 -28.48 12.28
N PRO A 124 -19.05 -29.13 11.20
CA PRO A 124 -20.33 -29.86 11.18
C PRO A 124 -20.32 -31.14 12.04
N LYS A 125 -19.13 -31.63 12.41
CA LYS A 125 -18.99 -32.83 13.28
C LYS A 125 -19.63 -32.57 14.65
N GLY A 126 -20.58 -33.43 15.01
CA GLY A 126 -21.33 -33.31 16.26
C GLY A 126 -22.60 -32.46 16.15
N ILE A 127 -22.86 -31.85 15.00
CA ILE A 127 -24.04 -31.03 14.75
C ILE A 127 -25.00 -31.83 13.82
N PRO A 128 -26.20 -32.19 14.30
CA PRO A 128 -27.17 -32.94 13.52
C PRO A 128 -27.70 -32.17 12.31
N GLY A 129 -28.02 -32.88 11.22
CA GLY A 129 -28.66 -32.32 10.03
C GLY A 129 -27.75 -32.15 8.81
N GLY A 130 -26.47 -32.54 8.90
CA GLY A 130 -25.57 -32.65 7.75
C GLY A 130 -25.16 -31.35 7.07
N MET A 131 -25.49 -30.19 7.65
CA MET A 131 -25.19 -28.85 7.15
C MET A 131 -24.06 -28.21 7.96
N MET A 132 -23.19 -27.44 7.32
CA MET A 132 -22.19 -26.63 8.02
C MET A 132 -22.84 -25.38 8.62
N PRO A 133 -22.74 -25.12 9.93
CA PRO A 133 -23.34 -23.96 10.54
C PRO A 133 -22.39 -22.76 10.63
N GLU A 134 -22.93 -21.58 10.37
CA GLU A 134 -22.30 -20.28 10.52
C GLU A 134 -23.21 -19.39 11.38
N LEU A 135 -22.62 -18.66 12.34
CA LEU A 135 -23.34 -17.77 13.24
C LEU A 135 -22.68 -16.40 13.25
N ASP A 136 -23.44 -15.41 12.78
CA ASP A 136 -22.95 -14.08 12.54
C ASP A 136 -23.68 -13.05 13.40
N SER A 137 -23.08 -11.87 13.54
CA SER A 137 -23.74 -10.72 14.18
C SER A 137 -23.44 -9.46 13.39
N HIS A 138 -24.39 -8.52 13.37
CA HIS A 138 -24.27 -7.26 12.65
C HIS A 138 -24.50 -6.12 13.64
N LYS A 139 -23.62 -5.12 13.63
CA LYS A 139 -23.68 -3.98 14.55
C LYS A 139 -24.86 -3.09 14.18
N PRO A 140 -25.64 -2.58 15.15
CA PRO A 140 -26.66 -1.55 14.89
C PRO A 140 -26.05 -0.31 14.24
N SER A 141 -26.74 0.27 13.25
CA SER A 141 -26.36 1.53 12.61
C SER A 141 -27.48 2.56 12.72
N PRO A 142 -27.21 3.88 12.54
CA PRO A 142 -28.25 4.90 12.56
C PRO A 142 -29.37 4.66 11.53
N GLU A 143 -29.04 4.06 10.39
CA GLU A 143 -30.01 3.69 9.34
C GLU A 143 -30.74 2.38 9.63
N ASN A 144 -30.16 1.49 10.46
CA ASN A 144 -30.74 0.22 10.86
C ASN A 144 -30.43 -0.12 12.33
N PRO A 145 -31.23 0.41 13.28
CA PRO A 145 -30.97 0.24 14.71
C PRO A 145 -31.21 -1.19 15.20
N GLU A 146 -31.97 -2.00 14.45
CA GLU A 146 -32.27 -3.40 14.79
C GLU A 146 -32.03 -4.34 13.59
N PRO A 147 -30.75 -4.62 13.23
CA PRO A 147 -30.42 -5.39 12.02
C PRO A 147 -31.03 -6.80 11.99
N LEU A 148 -31.27 -7.40 13.15
CA LEU A 148 -31.83 -8.74 13.29
C LEU A 148 -33.34 -8.80 13.00
N LEU A 149 -34.07 -7.71 13.28
CA LEU A 149 -35.52 -7.62 13.10
C LEU A 149 -35.91 -6.96 11.77
N SER A 150 -35.03 -6.13 11.20
CA SER A 150 -35.25 -5.51 9.89
C SER A 150 -35.17 -6.53 8.74
N PRO A 151 -36.24 -6.76 7.96
CA PRO A 151 -36.23 -7.74 6.87
C PRO A 151 -35.14 -7.49 5.83
N PHE A 152 -34.91 -6.22 5.48
CA PHE A 152 -33.95 -5.78 4.46
C PHE A 152 -32.70 -5.13 5.07
N SER A 153 -32.26 -5.57 6.26
CA SER A 153 -31.00 -5.08 6.83
C SER A 153 -29.81 -5.35 5.90
N PRO A 154 -28.73 -4.56 5.96
CA PRO A 154 -27.50 -4.87 5.24
C PRO A 154 -26.98 -6.27 5.60
N TRP A 155 -26.36 -6.94 4.64
CA TRP A 155 -25.78 -8.27 4.83
C TRP A 155 -24.37 -8.31 4.27
N HIS A 156 -23.41 -8.62 5.14
CA HIS A 156 -21.98 -8.55 4.80
C HIS A 156 -21.58 -9.55 3.69
N ALA A 157 -22.26 -10.70 3.59
CA ALA A 157 -22.01 -11.67 2.51
C ALA A 157 -22.45 -11.19 1.11
N CYS A 158 -23.26 -10.11 1.02
CA CYS A 158 -23.62 -9.47 -0.25
C CYS A 158 -22.71 -8.29 -0.61
N GLY A 159 -21.57 -8.15 0.08
CA GLY A 159 -20.62 -7.06 -0.15
C GLY A 159 -21.12 -5.68 0.31
N THR A 160 -20.38 -4.65 -0.08
CA THR A 160 -20.60 -3.26 0.39
C THR A 160 -21.69 -2.50 -0.37
N ASP A 161 -22.20 -3.03 -1.48
CA ASP A 161 -23.17 -2.34 -2.34
C ASP A 161 -24.63 -2.59 -1.92
N TYR A 162 -24.97 -2.15 -0.71
CA TYR A 162 -26.31 -2.34 -0.12
C TYR A 162 -27.44 -1.82 -1.02
N LYS A 163 -27.25 -0.69 -1.69
CA LYS A 163 -28.30 -0.10 -2.55
C LYS A 163 -28.66 -1.01 -3.73
N SER A 164 -27.67 -1.65 -4.34
CA SER A 164 -27.88 -2.53 -5.49
C SER A 164 -28.61 -3.82 -5.11
N TYR A 165 -28.09 -4.57 -4.14
CA TYR A 165 -28.71 -5.85 -3.77
C TYR A 165 -30.01 -5.69 -2.99
N SER A 166 -30.17 -4.64 -2.18
CA SER A 166 -31.43 -4.40 -1.45
C SER A 166 -32.59 -4.05 -2.39
N ALA A 167 -32.33 -3.45 -3.55
CA ALA A 167 -33.36 -3.24 -4.58
C ALA A 167 -33.87 -4.57 -5.13
N GLY A 168 -32.97 -5.53 -5.40
CA GLY A 168 -33.33 -6.89 -5.80
C GLY A 168 -34.11 -7.65 -4.72
N MET A 169 -33.65 -7.54 -3.47
CA MET A 169 -34.37 -8.11 -2.31
C MET A 169 -35.80 -7.56 -2.17
N ARG A 170 -35.98 -6.24 -2.36
CA ARG A 170 -37.30 -5.59 -2.31
C ARG A 170 -38.20 -6.02 -3.48
N ARG A 171 -37.66 -6.22 -4.68
CA ARG A 171 -38.40 -6.81 -5.81
C ARG A 171 -38.88 -8.23 -5.50
N ALA A 172 -38.05 -9.03 -4.82
CA ALA A 172 -38.37 -10.37 -4.36
C ALA A 172 -39.19 -10.43 -3.05
N SER A 173 -39.67 -9.30 -2.51
CA SER A 173 -40.38 -9.22 -1.20
C SER A 173 -41.70 -10.01 -1.09
N TYR A 174 -42.19 -10.52 -2.22
CA TYR A 174 -43.33 -11.42 -2.28
C TYR A 174 -42.98 -12.86 -1.92
N LEU A 175 -41.70 -13.21 -1.87
CA LEU A 175 -41.20 -14.48 -1.38
C LEU A 175 -40.80 -14.36 0.10
N GLN A 176 -41.01 -15.42 0.87
CA GLN A 176 -40.60 -15.50 2.27
C GLN A 176 -40.12 -16.92 2.59
N LEU A 177 -39.00 -17.04 3.28
CA LEU A 177 -38.56 -18.33 3.83
C LEU A 177 -39.48 -18.73 4.99
N VAL A 178 -40.17 -19.87 4.89
CA VAL A 178 -41.14 -20.32 5.90
C VAL A 178 -40.54 -21.41 6.76
N GLN A 179 -40.01 -22.46 6.13
CA GLN A 179 -39.51 -23.64 6.84
C GLN A 179 -38.38 -24.32 6.07
N VAL A 180 -37.42 -24.86 6.82
CA VAL A 180 -36.30 -25.65 6.32
C VAL A 180 -36.31 -27.01 7.03
N THR A 181 -36.13 -28.08 6.28
CA THR A 181 -36.11 -29.44 6.84
C THR A 181 -34.78 -30.11 6.56
N CYS A 182 -34.09 -30.57 7.62
CA CYS A 182 -32.84 -31.30 7.52
C CYS A 182 -33.02 -32.76 7.91
N ARG A 183 -32.55 -33.68 7.07
CA ARG A 183 -32.56 -35.11 7.35
C ARG A 183 -31.38 -35.51 8.23
N LEU A 184 -31.64 -36.30 9.25
CA LEU A 184 -30.61 -36.89 10.11
C LEU A 184 -29.84 -38.02 9.40
N LYS A 185 -28.74 -38.46 10.01
CA LYS A 185 -27.94 -39.58 9.46
C LYS A 185 -28.73 -40.88 9.44
N PRO A 186 -28.48 -41.78 8.47
CA PRO A 186 -29.00 -43.14 8.52
C PRO A 186 -28.80 -43.76 9.91
N GLY A 187 -29.87 -44.30 10.49
CA GLY A 187 -29.89 -44.84 11.85
C GLY A 187 -30.30 -43.86 12.96
N GLU A 188 -30.20 -42.54 12.76
CA GLU A 188 -30.64 -41.53 13.74
C GLU A 188 -32.15 -41.22 13.58
N LYS A 189 -32.93 -41.46 14.64
CA LYS A 189 -34.39 -41.25 14.67
C LYS A 189 -34.85 -40.18 15.65
N ASP A 190 -33.95 -39.68 16.51
CA ASP A 190 -34.27 -38.71 17.56
C ASP A 190 -34.18 -37.28 17.04
N THR A 191 -35.31 -36.79 16.50
CA THR A 191 -35.42 -35.44 15.95
C THR A 191 -35.49 -34.36 17.04
N GLU A 192 -35.98 -34.69 18.24
CA GLU A 192 -36.02 -33.75 19.36
C GLU A 192 -34.65 -33.58 20.00
N GLY A 193 -33.89 -34.67 20.16
CA GLY A 193 -32.49 -34.62 20.59
C GLY A 193 -31.63 -33.80 19.63
N ALA A 194 -31.88 -33.92 18.32
CA ALA A 194 -31.20 -33.10 17.32
C ALA A 194 -31.46 -31.60 17.51
N ALA A 195 -32.73 -31.21 17.69
CA ALA A 195 -33.09 -29.82 17.98
C ALA A 195 -32.51 -29.33 19.32
N ARG A 196 -32.43 -30.19 20.35
CA ARG A 196 -31.81 -29.85 21.64
C ARG A 196 -30.33 -29.53 21.50
N ILE A 197 -29.59 -30.25 20.64
CA ILE A 197 -28.18 -29.95 20.37
C ILE A 197 -28.05 -28.56 19.74
N TRP A 198 -28.89 -28.21 18.76
CA TRP A 198 -28.88 -26.87 18.16
C TRP A 198 -29.24 -25.76 19.13
N GLU A 199 -30.21 -25.99 20.02
CA GLU A 199 -30.56 -25.08 21.12
C GLU A 199 -29.37 -24.88 22.07
N GLN A 200 -28.69 -25.97 22.46
CA GLN A 200 -27.53 -25.92 23.35
C GLN A 200 -26.32 -25.25 22.70
N VAL A 201 -26.07 -25.47 21.40
CA VAL A 201 -24.91 -24.92 20.70
C VAL A 201 -25.17 -23.47 20.30
N PHE A 202 -26.27 -23.18 19.60
CA PHE A 202 -26.50 -21.86 18.96
C PHE A 202 -27.48 -20.95 19.71
N GLY A 203 -28.16 -21.44 20.75
CA GLY A 203 -29.07 -20.63 21.56
C GLY A 203 -30.39 -20.33 20.85
N VAL A 204 -30.70 -21.04 19.77
CA VAL A 204 -31.96 -20.93 19.04
C VAL A 204 -33.07 -21.56 19.88
N LYS A 205 -34.19 -20.86 20.01
CA LYS A 205 -35.35 -21.34 20.78
C LYS A 205 -35.92 -22.60 20.12
N ARG A 206 -36.22 -23.62 20.92
CA ARG A 206 -36.87 -24.84 20.46
C ARG A 206 -38.35 -24.91 20.88
N GLU A 207 -39.20 -25.42 20.00
CA GLU A 207 -40.59 -25.80 20.27
C GLU A 207 -40.78 -27.26 19.84
N GLY A 208 -40.66 -28.20 20.78
CA GLY A 208 -40.70 -29.63 20.47
C GLY A 208 -39.49 -30.07 19.62
N SER A 209 -39.74 -30.55 18.40
CA SER A 209 -38.71 -30.95 17.43
C SER A 209 -38.33 -29.85 16.44
N GLU A 210 -38.85 -28.63 16.62
CA GLU A 210 -38.61 -27.49 15.73
C GLU A 210 -37.73 -26.43 16.41
N LEU A 211 -36.82 -25.84 15.63
CA LEU A 211 -36.09 -24.63 15.99
C LEU A 211 -36.84 -23.41 15.42
N VAL A 212 -37.05 -22.42 16.27
CA VAL A 212 -37.82 -21.22 15.95
C VAL A 212 -36.87 -20.04 15.76
N PHE A 213 -36.68 -19.63 14.50
CA PHE A 213 -36.00 -18.39 14.15
C PHE A 213 -36.98 -17.23 14.12
N THR A 214 -36.47 -16.00 14.06
CA THR A 214 -37.31 -14.80 13.96
C THR A 214 -38.09 -14.71 12.65
N ASN A 215 -37.59 -15.30 11.56
CA ASN A 215 -38.19 -15.26 10.23
C ASN A 215 -38.78 -16.60 9.75
N SER A 216 -38.28 -17.74 10.23
CA SER A 216 -38.59 -19.08 9.71
C SER A 216 -38.46 -20.18 10.79
N ARG A 217 -38.77 -21.43 10.43
CA ARG A 217 -38.57 -22.60 11.28
C ARG A 217 -37.59 -23.59 10.66
N LEU A 218 -36.83 -24.31 11.49
CA LEU A 218 -36.05 -25.47 11.04
C LEU A 218 -36.52 -26.73 11.77
N GLN A 219 -36.74 -27.80 11.02
CA GLN A 219 -37.16 -29.10 11.56
C GLN A 219 -36.21 -30.20 11.11
N PHE A 220 -36.13 -31.27 11.91
CA PHE A 220 -35.41 -32.49 11.55
C PHE A 220 -36.35 -33.62 11.15
N THR A 221 -35.97 -34.38 10.12
CA THR A 221 -36.61 -35.65 9.73
C THR A 221 -35.69 -36.82 10.05
N LYS A 222 -36.29 -37.99 10.27
CA LYS A 222 -35.56 -39.21 10.62
C LYS A 222 -34.63 -39.61 9.48
N GLY A 223 -33.46 -40.15 9.82
CA GLY A 223 -32.55 -40.73 8.84
C GLY A 223 -33.17 -41.94 8.15
N VAL A 224 -32.91 -42.05 6.85
CA VAL A 224 -33.40 -43.13 5.99
C VAL A 224 -32.19 -43.85 5.39
N ASP A 225 -32.18 -45.18 5.51
CA ASP A 225 -31.09 -46.00 4.96
C ASP A 225 -31.01 -45.84 3.44
N GLY A 226 -29.78 -45.64 2.93
CA GLY A 226 -29.53 -45.37 1.51
C GLY A 226 -29.61 -43.90 1.10
N LEU A 227 -30.08 -42.99 1.98
CA LEU A 227 -30.08 -41.55 1.74
C LEU A 227 -29.10 -40.82 2.65
N SER A 228 -28.39 -39.83 2.13
CA SER A 228 -27.47 -39.02 2.93
C SER A 228 -28.20 -38.02 3.85
N GLU A 229 -27.58 -37.68 4.98
CA GLU A 229 -28.00 -36.53 5.81
C GLU A 229 -27.79 -35.21 5.06
N GLY A 230 -28.57 -34.19 5.40
CA GLY A 230 -28.46 -32.88 4.77
C GLY A 230 -29.81 -32.19 4.63
N LEU A 231 -29.82 -31.09 3.89
CA LEU A 231 -31.03 -30.35 3.57
C LEU A 231 -31.97 -31.18 2.68
N GLU A 232 -33.18 -31.45 3.17
CA GLU A 232 -34.19 -32.23 2.47
C GLU A 232 -35.20 -31.35 1.74
N SER A 233 -35.70 -30.30 2.40
CA SER A 233 -36.69 -29.41 1.80
C SER A 233 -36.55 -27.95 2.23
N ILE A 234 -36.80 -27.03 1.31
CA ILE A 234 -37.00 -25.60 1.56
C ILE A 234 -38.46 -25.26 1.24
N THR A 235 -39.16 -24.67 2.22
CA THR A 235 -40.53 -24.18 2.05
C THR A 235 -40.51 -22.66 1.90
N VAL A 236 -40.99 -22.17 0.76
CA VAL A 236 -41.07 -20.76 0.40
C VAL A 236 -42.52 -20.32 0.32
N GLY A 237 -42.88 -19.31 1.11
CA GLY A 237 -44.16 -18.65 1.04
C GLY A 237 -44.19 -17.64 -0.10
N VAL A 238 -45.27 -17.64 -0.89
CA VAL A 238 -45.49 -16.71 -2.01
C VAL A 238 -46.72 -15.86 -1.72
N LYS A 239 -46.55 -14.54 -1.66
CA LYS A 239 -47.64 -13.57 -1.49
C LYS A 239 -48.37 -13.33 -2.81
N GLY A 240 -49.69 -13.36 -2.77
CA GLY A 240 -50.56 -13.17 -3.92
C GLY A 240 -50.77 -14.46 -4.73
N LYS A 241 -52.04 -14.82 -4.94
CA LYS A 241 -52.44 -16.04 -5.66
C LYS A 241 -51.88 -16.11 -7.09
N ALA A 242 -51.90 -15.00 -7.82
CA ALA A 242 -51.39 -14.96 -9.19
C ALA A 242 -49.88 -15.28 -9.29
N ARG A 243 -49.08 -14.77 -8.33
CA ARG A 243 -47.63 -15.05 -8.28
C ARG A 243 -47.34 -16.48 -7.84
N TYR A 244 -48.16 -17.03 -6.96
CA TYR A 244 -48.09 -18.43 -6.57
C TYR A 244 -48.36 -19.35 -7.77
N ASP A 245 -49.46 -19.13 -8.48
CA ASP A 245 -49.82 -19.92 -9.67
C ASP A 245 -48.75 -19.80 -10.77
N ASP A 246 -48.19 -18.59 -10.95
CA ASP A 246 -47.11 -18.35 -11.90
C ASP A 246 -45.80 -19.07 -11.52
N THR A 247 -45.44 -19.10 -10.23
CA THR A 247 -44.27 -19.86 -9.72
C THR A 247 -44.43 -21.35 -9.99
N LEU A 248 -45.63 -21.91 -9.74
CA LEU A 248 -45.92 -23.31 -10.06
C LEU A 248 -45.83 -23.58 -11.57
N ARG A 249 -46.37 -22.67 -12.39
CA ARG A 249 -46.33 -22.75 -13.86
C ARG A 249 -44.89 -22.73 -14.38
N ARG A 250 -44.06 -21.80 -13.89
CA ARG A 250 -42.64 -21.69 -14.28
C ARG A 250 -41.84 -22.93 -13.89
N GLY A 251 -42.11 -23.50 -12.71
CA GLY A 251 -41.52 -24.79 -12.32
C GLY A 251 -41.94 -25.95 -13.22
N LYS A 252 -43.20 -26.01 -13.67
CA LYS A 252 -43.64 -27.03 -14.64
C LYS A 252 -42.94 -26.87 -15.98
N ASN A 253 -42.79 -25.64 -16.47
CA ASN A 253 -42.10 -25.35 -17.72
C ASN A 253 -40.61 -25.70 -17.69
N GLN A 254 -39.96 -25.53 -16.53
CA GLN A 254 -38.56 -25.91 -16.31
C GLN A 254 -38.37 -27.40 -15.99
N ASN A 255 -39.43 -28.23 -16.07
CA ASN A 255 -39.40 -29.67 -15.81
C ASN A 255 -38.78 -30.06 -14.45
N VAL A 256 -38.90 -29.19 -13.43
CA VAL A 256 -38.33 -29.46 -12.09
C VAL A 256 -39.23 -30.34 -11.21
N TYR A 257 -40.45 -30.66 -11.66
CA TYR A 257 -41.38 -31.51 -10.90
C TYR A 257 -41.12 -33.00 -11.15
N ARG A 258 -40.81 -33.75 -10.09
CA ARG A 258 -40.68 -35.21 -10.08
C ARG A 258 -41.64 -35.78 -9.05
N ASP A 259 -42.51 -36.71 -9.45
CA ASP A 259 -43.54 -37.32 -8.58
C ASP A 259 -44.40 -36.28 -7.83
N GLY A 260 -44.76 -35.19 -8.50
CA GLY A 260 -45.56 -34.09 -7.93
C GLY A 260 -44.80 -33.15 -6.98
N ARG A 261 -43.49 -33.36 -6.75
CA ARG A 261 -42.63 -32.52 -5.92
C ARG A 261 -41.67 -31.71 -6.80
N ALA A 262 -41.52 -30.41 -6.54
CA ALA A 262 -40.50 -29.62 -7.22
C ALA A 262 -39.13 -29.92 -6.60
N VAL A 263 -38.20 -30.45 -7.39
CA VAL A 263 -36.84 -30.76 -6.95
C VAL A 263 -35.87 -29.90 -7.75
N MET A 264 -35.16 -29.01 -7.06
CA MET A 264 -34.12 -28.17 -7.65
C MET A 264 -32.86 -28.32 -6.80
N LEU A 265 -31.72 -28.57 -7.46
CA LEU A 265 -30.43 -28.76 -6.77
C LEU A 265 -30.45 -29.87 -5.71
N GLY A 266 -31.13 -30.99 -6.00
CA GLY A 266 -31.24 -32.12 -5.07
C GLY A 266 -32.10 -31.88 -3.82
N VAL A 267 -32.74 -30.71 -3.70
CA VAL A 267 -33.58 -30.32 -2.56
C VAL A 267 -35.04 -30.21 -3.01
N GLU A 268 -35.98 -30.63 -2.15
CA GLU A 268 -37.41 -30.45 -2.38
C GLU A 268 -37.83 -29.00 -2.08
N TRP A 269 -38.41 -28.31 -3.06
CA TRP A 269 -38.93 -26.95 -2.91
C TRP A 269 -40.45 -26.98 -2.79
N ARG A 270 -40.97 -26.54 -1.63
CA ARG A 270 -42.40 -26.45 -1.36
C ARG A 270 -42.84 -25.01 -1.42
N PHE A 271 -43.77 -24.71 -2.31
CA PHE A 271 -44.37 -23.38 -2.40
C PHE A 271 -45.69 -23.37 -1.64
N VAL A 272 -45.89 -22.36 -0.77
CA VAL A 272 -47.15 -22.18 -0.04
C VAL A 272 -47.71 -20.79 -0.30
N LEU A 273 -49.02 -20.68 -0.52
CA LEU A 273 -49.67 -19.39 -0.69
C LEU A 273 -49.77 -18.69 0.67
N LEU A 274 -49.20 -17.49 0.77
CA LEU A 274 -49.36 -16.63 1.94
C LEU A 274 -50.67 -15.85 1.82
N PRO A 275 -51.45 -15.70 2.91
CA PRO A 275 -52.74 -15.01 2.87
C PRO A 275 -52.58 -13.52 2.55
N ASP A 276 -53.41 -13.01 1.63
CA ASP A 276 -53.48 -11.60 1.25
C ASP A 276 -54.27 -10.79 2.29
N SER A 277 -53.66 -10.43 3.43
CA SER A 277 -54.13 -9.33 4.28
C SER A 277 -53.10 -8.90 5.33
N GLU A 278 -52.79 -7.60 5.37
CA GLU A 278 -52.35 -6.93 6.60
C GLU A 278 -53.54 -6.83 7.56
N ALA A 279 -53.82 -7.87 8.37
CA ALA A 279 -54.65 -7.76 9.57
C ALA A 279 -54.67 -9.08 10.37
N ARG A 280 -53.51 -9.50 10.89
CA ARG A 280 -53.43 -10.21 12.17
C ARG A 280 -51.96 -10.27 12.57
N ARG A 281 -51.64 -9.57 13.67
CA ARG A 281 -50.56 -9.96 14.58
C ARG A 281 -50.70 -11.46 14.86
N THR A 282 -49.99 -12.30 14.14
CA THR A 282 -49.54 -13.58 14.68
C THR A 282 -48.49 -13.24 15.71
N ARG A 283 -48.98 -13.06 16.95
CA ARG A 283 -48.17 -13.22 18.17
C ARG A 283 -47.45 -14.56 18.06
N LEU A 284 -46.20 -14.57 17.65
CA LEU A 284 -45.24 -15.51 18.23
C LEU A 284 -44.87 -14.92 19.60
N PRO A 285 -44.92 -15.71 20.68
CA PRO A 285 -44.77 -15.19 22.03
C PRO A 285 -43.30 -14.93 22.30
N PHE A 286 -42.89 -13.68 22.15
CA PHE A 286 -41.70 -13.17 22.81
C PHE A 286 -42.06 -11.85 23.49
N ASN A 287 -42.65 -11.98 24.69
CA ASN A 287 -42.47 -10.97 25.72
C ASN A 287 -40.99 -11.06 26.15
N ILE A 288 -40.13 -10.27 25.52
CA ILE A 288 -38.95 -9.77 26.23
C ILE A 288 -39.31 -8.35 26.64
N THR A 289 -39.42 -8.19 27.94
CA THR A 289 -39.84 -6.99 28.66
C THR A 289 -38.97 -5.79 28.27
N LEU A 290 -39.55 -4.88 27.50
CA LEU A 290 -38.93 -3.65 26.99
C LEU A 290 -39.05 -2.51 28.03
N ASN A 291 -38.69 -2.77 29.29
CA ASN A 291 -38.89 -1.83 30.42
C ASN A 291 -37.60 -1.52 31.21
N ARG A 292 -36.40 -1.59 30.60
CA ARG A 292 -35.16 -1.15 31.28
C ARG A 292 -34.11 -0.42 30.43
N LEU A 293 -34.44 0.04 29.24
CA LEU A 293 -33.51 0.85 28.42
C LEU A 293 -34.07 2.23 28.05
N HIS A 294 -35.14 2.66 28.71
CA HIS A 294 -35.78 3.95 28.51
C HIS A 294 -35.62 4.83 29.76
N GLU A 295 -34.38 5.05 30.21
CA GLU A 295 -34.06 6.03 31.26
C GLU A 295 -32.67 6.61 31.03
N ALA A 296 -32.64 7.64 30.16
CA ALA A 296 -31.68 8.77 30.09
C ALA A 296 -31.90 9.46 28.71
N SER A 297 -33.02 10.18 28.53
CA SER A 297 -33.10 11.65 28.59
C SER A 297 -32.35 12.36 27.43
N TYR A 298 -33.09 12.85 26.42
CA TYR A 298 -33.44 14.28 26.17
C TYR A 298 -32.41 14.96 25.23
N ASN A 299 -32.68 15.73 24.17
CA ASN A 299 -33.87 16.30 23.52
C ASN A 299 -33.48 16.66 22.05
N PRO A 300 -34.42 16.80 21.10
CA PRO A 300 -34.16 17.18 19.72
C PRO A 300 -34.60 18.62 19.41
N THR A 301 -33.66 19.50 19.01
CA THR A 301 -33.96 20.75 18.30
C THR A 301 -32.70 21.19 17.54
N ASP A 302 -32.67 21.14 16.21
CA ASP A 302 -32.97 22.32 15.39
C ASP A 302 -32.93 22.01 13.88
N PHE A 303 -33.82 22.66 13.15
CA PHE A 303 -33.85 22.76 11.69
C PHE A 303 -32.89 23.88 11.28
N SER A 304 -32.00 23.68 10.30
CA SER A 304 -31.92 24.52 9.08
C SER A 304 -30.73 24.18 8.16
N THR A 305 -30.98 24.40 6.86
CA THR A 305 -30.04 24.81 5.80
C THR A 305 -28.93 23.85 5.39
N ARG A 306 -29.13 23.21 4.23
CA ARG A 306 -28.08 22.64 3.37
C ARG A 306 -27.12 23.74 2.88
N PRO A 307 -25.80 23.54 2.98
CA PRO A 307 -24.85 24.06 2.02
C PRO A 307 -24.46 22.96 1.01
N LEU A 308 -24.06 23.38 -0.18
CA LEU A 308 -23.75 22.55 -1.34
C LEU A 308 -22.76 21.40 -1.03
N ASP A 309 -23.00 20.25 -1.66
CA ASP A 309 -22.18 19.03 -1.64
C ASP A 309 -20.73 19.29 -2.09
N ILE A 310 -19.85 19.59 -1.14
CA ILE A 310 -18.38 19.58 -1.31
C ILE A 310 -17.86 18.15 -1.53
N MET A 311 -18.65 17.13 -1.17
CA MET A 311 -18.31 15.70 -1.29
C MET A 311 -18.23 15.17 -2.73
N SER A 312 -18.95 15.74 -3.70
CA SER A 312 -18.85 15.27 -5.10
C SER A 312 -17.50 15.64 -5.71
N LEU A 313 -16.94 16.78 -5.33
CA LEU A 313 -15.58 17.19 -5.67
C LEU A 313 -14.56 16.24 -5.03
N ILE A 314 -14.68 15.95 -3.73
CA ILE A 314 -13.75 15.06 -2.99
C ILE A 314 -13.71 13.63 -3.58
N SER A 315 -14.82 13.12 -4.12
CA SER A 315 -14.86 11.79 -4.77
C SER A 315 -14.15 11.72 -6.12
N ALA A 316 -13.96 12.86 -6.80
CA ALA A 316 -13.21 12.98 -8.05
C ALA A 316 -11.69 13.06 -7.81
N PHE A 317 -11.24 13.31 -6.56
CA PHE A 317 -9.84 13.55 -6.19
C PHE A 317 -9.16 12.35 -5.51
N ARG A 318 -9.57 11.11 -5.80
CA ARG A 318 -9.01 9.90 -5.14
C ARG A 318 -8.15 9.06 -6.08
N PRO A 319 -6.80 9.13 -6.02
CA PRO A 319 -5.93 8.13 -6.63
C PRO A 319 -6.09 6.76 -5.94
N ARG A 320 -5.77 5.70 -6.69
CA ARG A 320 -6.00 4.29 -6.35
C ARG A 320 -5.08 3.72 -5.24
N SER A 321 -4.35 4.54 -4.49
CA SER A 321 -3.29 4.09 -3.58
C SER A 321 -3.72 3.75 -2.15
N THR A 322 -4.98 3.98 -1.75
CA THR A 322 -5.47 3.67 -0.39
C THR A 322 -6.58 2.61 -0.34
N ARG A 323 -6.81 1.89 -1.43
CA ARG A 323 -7.75 0.75 -1.48
C ARG A 323 -6.99 -0.58 -1.52
N GLY A 324 -6.59 -1.07 -0.35
CA GLY A 324 -6.15 -2.45 -0.16
C GLY A 324 -4.91 -2.57 0.73
N GLY A 325 -5.12 -2.86 2.01
CA GLY A 325 -4.02 -3.14 2.94
C GLY A 325 -4.42 -3.17 4.41
N ASP A 326 -5.57 -3.74 4.77
CA ASP A 326 -5.83 -4.14 6.16
C ASP A 326 -5.57 -5.65 6.28
N SER A 327 -4.31 -6.01 6.45
CA SER A 327 -3.92 -7.30 7.02
C SER A 327 -3.34 -7.05 8.41
N SER A 328 -4.19 -7.29 9.41
CA SER A 328 -3.83 -7.26 10.82
C SER A 328 -2.78 -8.35 11.12
N LEU A 329 -1.51 -7.97 11.29
CA LEU A 329 -0.49 -8.85 11.85
C LEU A 329 -0.70 -8.97 13.36
N ARG A 330 -1.38 -10.05 13.78
CA ARG A 330 -1.43 -10.50 15.18
C ARG A 330 -0.21 -11.37 15.47
N HIS A 331 0.67 -10.89 16.34
CA HIS A 331 1.68 -11.69 17.03
C HIS A 331 1.03 -12.80 17.87
N ARG A 332 1.52 -14.04 17.75
CA ARG A 332 1.48 -15.03 18.86
C ARG A 332 2.84 -15.73 18.99
N PRO A 333 3.26 -16.11 20.21
CA PRO A 333 4.64 -16.47 20.54
C PRO A 333 4.86 -17.99 20.47
N HIS A 334 6.08 -18.41 20.14
CA HIS A 334 6.51 -19.81 20.30
C HIS A 334 7.96 -19.94 20.80
N PRO A 335 8.34 -21.10 21.37
CA PRO A 335 9.03 -21.16 22.65
C PRO A 335 10.54 -21.28 22.50
N ARG A 336 11.26 -20.76 23.51
CA ARG A 336 12.71 -20.91 23.69
C ARG A 336 13.10 -22.40 23.77
N ARG A 337 14.04 -22.84 22.92
CA ARG A 337 14.86 -24.03 23.20
C ARG A 337 16.36 -23.72 23.04
N ARG A 338 17.10 -24.15 24.05
CA ARG A 338 18.52 -23.91 24.37
C ARG A 338 19.48 -24.24 23.22
N ARG A 339 20.46 -23.35 23.05
CA ARG A 339 21.69 -23.52 22.26
C ARG A 339 22.79 -24.12 23.15
N LYS A 340 23.52 -25.12 22.65
CA LYS A 340 24.87 -25.48 23.12
C LYS A 340 25.81 -25.50 21.91
N SER A 341 26.84 -24.66 21.99
CA SER A 341 27.98 -24.54 21.08
C SER A 341 29.10 -25.47 21.52
N THR A 342 29.86 -26.08 20.58
CA THR A 342 31.22 -25.67 20.15
C THR A 342 31.86 -26.71 19.20
N ARG A 343 32.60 -26.20 18.20
CA ARG A 343 33.51 -26.87 17.23
C ARG A 343 34.91 -27.16 17.88
N PRO A 344 36.08 -27.46 17.21
CA PRO A 344 36.40 -27.50 15.76
C PRO A 344 37.49 -28.49 15.22
N ASP A 345 37.79 -28.32 13.91
CA ASP A 345 39.01 -28.57 13.09
C ASP A 345 39.55 -29.99 12.83
N SER A 346 40.18 -30.40 11.70
CA SER A 346 40.63 -29.83 10.39
C SER A 346 41.23 -31.02 9.57
N GLY A 347 41.15 -31.18 8.23
CA GLY A 347 41.89 -30.46 7.17
C GLY A 347 42.37 -31.38 6.00
N GLY A 348 42.44 -30.82 4.77
CA GLY A 348 43.25 -31.24 3.59
C GLY A 348 42.72 -32.35 2.64
N ALA A 349 42.86 -32.36 1.30
CA ALA A 349 43.51 -31.48 0.29
C ALA A 349 43.21 -31.96 -1.19
N LEU A 350 43.43 -31.05 -2.17
CA LEU A 350 43.79 -31.20 -3.61
C LEU A 350 42.76 -31.51 -4.76
N HIS A 351 42.58 -30.48 -5.64
CA HIS A 351 42.47 -30.37 -7.14
C HIS A 351 41.99 -31.58 -8.01
N ALA A 352 41.17 -31.50 -9.09
CA ALA A 352 40.82 -30.46 -10.09
C ALA A 352 39.52 -30.78 -10.91
N GLU A 353 38.90 -29.71 -11.46
CA GLU A 353 38.07 -29.50 -12.69
C GLU A 353 36.97 -30.47 -13.19
N ALA A 354 35.70 -29.99 -13.19
CA ALA A 354 34.83 -29.65 -14.36
C ALA A 354 33.32 -29.94 -14.15
N GLY A 355 32.46 -28.95 -14.44
CA GLY A 355 31.13 -29.13 -15.06
C GLY A 355 29.84 -29.24 -14.20
N ASP A 356 29.03 -28.17 -14.27
CA ASP A 356 27.56 -28.10 -14.34
C ASP A 356 26.63 -28.20 -13.10
N GLU A 357 26.18 -26.99 -12.72
CA GLU A 357 24.81 -26.49 -12.42
C GLU A 357 23.73 -27.38 -11.77
N GLU A 358 23.29 -26.99 -10.56
CA GLU A 358 21.91 -26.52 -10.30
C GLU A 358 21.88 -25.55 -9.09
N PRO A 359 20.99 -24.52 -9.07
CA PRO A 359 21.15 -23.33 -8.24
C PRO A 359 20.45 -23.42 -6.88
N GLU A 360 21.23 -23.24 -5.80
CA GLU A 360 20.73 -23.02 -4.45
C GLU A 360 20.08 -21.63 -4.28
N ASP A 361 18.98 -21.63 -3.53
CA ASP A 361 18.14 -20.51 -3.14
C ASP A 361 18.91 -19.29 -2.60
N ALA A 362 19.04 -18.27 -3.46
CA ALA A 362 19.59 -16.96 -3.11
C ALA A 362 18.56 -16.06 -2.40
N HIS A 363 18.11 -16.46 -1.21
CA HIS A 363 17.35 -15.60 -0.29
C HIS A 363 18.04 -15.48 1.07
N SER A 364 19.23 -14.86 1.14
CA SER A 364 19.78 -14.40 2.45
C SER A 364 20.93 -13.37 2.39
N ILE A 365 21.11 -12.60 1.31
CA ILE A 365 22.17 -11.58 1.25
C ILE A 365 21.60 -10.17 1.10
N ILE A 366 20.67 -9.76 1.97
CA ILE A 366 20.48 -8.35 2.36
C ILE A 366 19.99 -8.34 3.82
N THR A 367 20.92 -8.50 4.76
CA THR A 367 20.74 -7.93 6.11
C THR A 367 21.99 -7.10 6.41
N PRO A 368 21.90 -5.77 6.51
CA PRO A 368 22.95 -5.00 7.14
C PRO A 368 23.02 -5.43 8.61
N SER A 369 24.22 -5.76 9.06
CA SER A 369 24.57 -6.22 10.39
C SER A 369 23.76 -5.59 11.53
N LYS A 370 23.14 -6.45 12.35
CA LYS A 370 22.73 -6.15 13.73
C LYS A 370 23.96 -5.79 14.56
N HIS A 371 24.35 -4.51 14.60
CA HIS A 371 25.15 -3.93 15.68
C HIS A 371 24.99 -2.40 15.65
N THR A 372 24.25 -1.87 16.62
CA THR A 372 24.22 -0.43 16.95
C THR A 372 25.38 -0.16 17.93
N PRO A 373 26.33 0.76 17.66
CA PRO A 373 27.23 1.25 18.68
C PRO A 373 26.80 2.62 19.22
N LYS A 374 26.94 2.77 20.55
CA LYS A 374 26.64 3.94 21.38
C LYS A 374 27.34 5.21 20.86
N ALA A 375 26.59 6.29 20.77
CA ALA A 375 27.08 7.58 20.27
C ALA A 375 28.13 8.19 21.22
N PHE A 376 29.15 8.81 20.62
CA PHE A 376 30.13 9.74 21.20
C PHE A 376 31.50 9.25 21.72
N ARG A 377 31.82 7.95 21.80
CA ARG A 377 33.19 7.52 22.25
C ARG A 377 34.02 6.69 21.24
N VAL A 378 33.52 6.38 20.03
CA VAL A 378 34.20 5.44 19.10
C VAL A 378 34.45 6.03 17.70
N LEU A 379 34.95 7.26 17.60
CA LEU A 379 35.43 7.78 16.30
C LEU A 379 36.71 7.05 15.81
N ARG A 380 37.42 6.34 16.70
CA ARG A 380 38.67 5.62 16.37
C ARG A 380 38.46 4.16 15.94
N GLY A 381 37.36 3.51 16.34
CA GLY A 381 37.06 2.10 16.03
C GLY A 381 36.20 1.90 14.79
N SER A 382 35.42 2.91 14.37
CA SER A 382 34.53 2.81 13.21
C SER A 382 35.26 2.86 11.85
N VAL A 383 36.54 3.21 11.85
CA VAL A 383 37.41 3.33 10.66
C VAL A 383 38.33 2.09 10.49
N SER A 384 38.26 1.10 11.40
CA SER A 384 39.09 -0.11 11.30
C SER A 384 38.63 -1.04 10.16
N THR A 385 39.48 -2.03 9.83
CA THR A 385 39.34 -3.07 8.82
C THR A 385 38.10 -3.96 9.07
N GLY A 386 36.90 -3.40 8.89
CA GLY A 386 35.61 -4.06 9.15
C GLY A 386 34.47 -3.14 9.61
N GLY A 387 34.73 -1.85 9.86
CA GLY A 387 33.71 -0.91 10.35
C GLY A 387 32.70 -0.43 9.28
N PRO A 388 31.49 0.01 9.69
CA PRO A 388 30.46 0.51 8.78
C PRO A 388 30.88 1.79 8.02
N LEU A 389 31.81 2.58 8.58
CA LEU A 389 32.37 3.79 7.97
C LEU A 389 33.69 3.54 7.21
N ARG A 390 33.96 2.29 6.78
CA ARG A 390 35.16 2.03 5.97
C ARG A 390 35.07 2.82 4.66
N PRO A 391 36.04 3.70 4.35
CA PRO A 391 36.01 4.47 3.13
C PRO A 391 36.07 3.54 1.91
N PHE A 392 35.33 3.89 0.85
CA PHE A 392 35.23 3.15 -0.42
C PHE A 392 34.53 1.78 -0.39
N ARG A 393 34.00 1.34 0.76
CA ARG A 393 33.35 0.01 0.86
C ARG A 393 32.12 -0.08 -0.05
N LEU A 394 31.17 0.84 0.07
CA LEU A 394 29.94 0.83 -0.73
C LEU A 394 30.24 1.06 -2.21
N VAL A 395 31.05 2.07 -2.53
CA VAL A 395 31.41 2.40 -3.93
C VAL A 395 32.02 1.19 -4.64
N LYS A 396 32.91 0.43 -3.99
CA LYS A 396 33.50 -0.78 -4.59
C LYS A 396 32.47 -1.89 -4.78
N GLN A 397 31.57 -2.07 -3.81
CA GLN A 397 30.49 -3.06 -3.90
C GLN A 397 29.51 -2.72 -5.04
N ASP A 398 29.11 -1.45 -5.14
CA ASP A 398 28.18 -0.96 -6.15
C ASP A 398 28.76 -1.10 -7.56
N ILE A 399 30.05 -0.79 -7.77
CA ILE A 399 30.72 -0.95 -9.07
C ILE A 399 30.73 -2.43 -9.51
N VAL A 400 31.01 -3.36 -8.59
CA VAL A 400 31.03 -4.80 -8.90
C VAL A 400 29.63 -5.30 -9.27
N ASN A 401 28.61 -4.88 -8.52
CA ASN A 401 27.21 -5.23 -8.77
C ASN A 401 26.72 -4.64 -10.09
N LEU A 402 27.05 -3.38 -10.36
CA LEU A 402 26.69 -2.67 -11.58
C LEU A 402 27.28 -3.36 -12.82
N ARG A 403 28.56 -3.74 -12.78
CA ARG A 403 29.23 -4.43 -13.90
C ARG A 403 28.56 -5.76 -14.25
N ARG A 404 28.14 -6.53 -13.23
CA ARG A 404 27.46 -7.82 -13.44
C ARG A 404 26.06 -7.64 -14.03
N ARG A 405 25.35 -6.60 -13.60
CA ARG A 405 23.98 -6.32 -14.05
C ARG A 405 23.91 -5.62 -15.40
N TYR A 406 24.88 -4.76 -15.75
CA TYR A 406 24.73 -3.80 -16.84
C TYR A 406 24.21 -4.41 -18.14
N LEU A 407 24.71 -5.60 -18.51
CA LEU A 407 24.25 -6.32 -19.71
C LEU A 407 22.79 -6.81 -19.59
N SER A 408 22.38 -7.29 -18.42
CA SER A 408 21.01 -7.76 -18.17
C SER A 408 19.95 -6.66 -18.25
N ASP A 409 20.32 -5.40 -17.98
CA ASP A 409 19.38 -4.25 -18.03
C ASP A 409 18.95 -3.87 -19.45
N TRP A 410 19.70 -4.29 -20.48
CA TRP A 410 19.43 -3.96 -21.89
C TRP A 410 18.66 -5.07 -22.63
N ILE A 411 18.54 -6.26 -22.05
CA ILE A 411 17.92 -7.42 -22.73
C ILE A 411 16.39 -7.25 -22.84
N LEU A 412 15.77 -6.59 -21.86
CA LEU A 412 14.31 -6.50 -21.76
C LEU A 412 13.79 -5.22 -22.41
N PHE A 413 13.17 -5.37 -23.59
CA PHE A 413 12.43 -4.31 -24.28
C PHE A 413 11.00 -4.78 -24.55
N ASN A 414 10.01 -4.05 -24.05
CA ASN A 414 8.58 -4.39 -24.17
C ASN A 414 7.76 -3.13 -24.47
N GLN A 415 6.53 -3.29 -24.96
CA GLN A 415 5.61 -2.18 -25.24
C GLN A 415 5.37 -1.30 -24.01
N LEU A 416 5.29 -1.88 -22.82
CA LEU A 416 5.16 -1.13 -21.55
C LEU A 416 6.36 -0.21 -21.32
N VAL A 417 7.58 -0.67 -21.63
CA VAL A 417 8.81 0.12 -21.48
C VAL A 417 8.81 1.30 -22.45
N PHE A 418 8.36 1.09 -23.68
CA PHE A 418 8.21 2.17 -24.66
C PHE A 418 7.12 3.17 -24.23
N ALA A 419 5.96 2.69 -23.77
CA ALA A 419 4.88 3.56 -23.27
C ALA A 419 5.34 4.39 -22.06
N SER A 420 6.04 3.75 -21.11
CA SER A 420 6.68 4.41 -19.98
C SER A 420 7.69 5.47 -20.45
N ALA A 421 8.52 5.18 -21.45
CA ALA A 421 9.48 6.15 -21.98
C ALA A 421 8.80 7.42 -22.55
N VAL A 422 7.70 7.25 -23.29
CA VAL A 422 6.91 8.38 -23.83
C VAL A 422 6.22 9.15 -22.71
N TYR A 423 5.64 8.45 -21.73
CA TYR A 423 5.03 9.07 -20.56
C TYR A 423 6.05 9.91 -19.78
N VAL A 424 7.20 9.32 -19.45
CA VAL A 424 8.26 9.97 -18.67
C VAL A 424 8.84 11.15 -19.42
N PHE A 425 9.03 11.03 -20.73
CA PHE A 425 9.45 12.14 -21.61
C PHE A 425 8.58 13.38 -21.39
N PHE A 426 7.25 13.25 -21.43
CA PHE A 426 6.36 14.38 -21.16
C PHE A 426 6.44 14.83 -19.71
N THR A 427 6.42 13.89 -18.74
CA THR A 427 6.47 14.28 -17.32
C THR A 427 7.78 14.98 -16.91
N ASN A 428 8.89 14.78 -17.64
CA ASN A 428 10.18 15.41 -17.36
C ASN A 428 10.45 16.67 -18.19
N LEU A 429 10.10 16.66 -19.48
CA LEU A 429 10.26 17.83 -20.35
C LEU A 429 9.42 19.00 -19.87
N LEU A 430 8.16 18.73 -19.50
CA LEU A 430 7.19 19.75 -19.15
C LEU A 430 7.64 20.59 -17.93
N PRO A 431 8.06 20.01 -16.80
CA PRO A 431 8.52 20.78 -15.65
C PRO A 431 9.88 21.43 -15.92
N GLY A 432 10.76 20.76 -16.68
CA GLY A 432 12.03 21.32 -17.10
C GLY A 432 11.86 22.65 -17.86
N ILE A 433 10.95 22.69 -18.84
CA ILE A 433 10.64 23.92 -19.60
C ILE A 433 10.09 25.01 -18.68
N THR A 434 9.19 24.66 -17.76
CA THR A 434 8.60 25.64 -16.84
C THR A 434 9.66 26.30 -15.95
N PHE A 435 10.60 25.53 -15.39
CA PHE A 435 11.70 26.08 -14.60
C PHE A 435 12.71 26.84 -15.45
N ALA A 436 12.88 26.46 -16.72
CA ALA A 436 13.74 27.21 -17.62
C ALA A 436 13.22 28.61 -17.91
N SER A 437 11.90 28.77 -18.05
CA SER A 437 11.27 30.09 -18.19
C SER A 437 11.50 30.97 -16.95
N ASP A 438 11.31 30.43 -15.75
CA ASP A 438 11.53 31.18 -14.51
C ASP A 438 13.02 31.54 -14.32
N LEU A 439 13.94 30.60 -14.58
CA LEU A 439 15.38 30.84 -14.55
C LEU A 439 15.82 31.88 -15.58
N TYR A 440 15.25 31.87 -16.78
CA TYR A 440 15.56 32.85 -17.83
C TYR A 440 15.27 34.27 -17.38
N VAL A 441 14.10 34.49 -16.79
CA VAL A 441 13.69 35.82 -16.33
C VAL A 441 14.52 36.25 -15.13
N ARG A 442 14.76 35.36 -14.16
CA ARG A 442 15.36 35.71 -12.86
C ARG A 442 16.89 35.75 -12.86
N THR A 443 17.55 35.04 -13.77
CA THR A 443 19.02 35.04 -13.91
C THR A 443 19.53 36.02 -14.97
N GLY A 444 18.70 37.02 -15.34
CA GLY A 444 19.05 38.00 -16.37
C GLY A 444 19.42 37.35 -17.71
N LYS A 445 18.66 36.33 -18.14
CA LYS A 445 18.86 35.58 -19.38
C LYS A 445 20.15 34.73 -19.44
N SER A 446 20.78 34.46 -18.29
CA SER A 446 21.99 33.62 -18.21
C SER A 446 21.73 32.15 -18.50
N TRP A 447 20.58 31.63 -18.06
CA TRP A 447 20.11 30.26 -18.35
C TRP A 447 18.73 30.31 -18.98
N GLY A 448 18.57 29.69 -20.15
CA GLY A 448 17.30 29.60 -20.84
C GLY A 448 16.81 28.16 -21.03
N THR A 449 15.79 28.04 -21.88
CA THR A 449 15.15 26.77 -22.24
C THR A 449 16.15 25.76 -22.79
N ILE A 450 17.10 26.20 -23.62
CA ILE A 450 18.07 25.31 -24.25
C ILE A 450 19.04 24.71 -23.24
N GLU A 451 19.55 25.48 -22.27
CA GLU A 451 20.47 24.98 -21.25
C GLU A 451 19.82 23.96 -20.33
N VAL A 452 18.55 24.18 -19.95
CA VAL A 452 17.80 23.25 -19.09
C VAL A 452 17.44 21.96 -19.82
N VAL A 453 16.95 22.05 -21.06
CA VAL A 453 16.63 20.87 -21.89
C VAL A 453 17.91 20.08 -22.22
N PHE A 454 19.02 20.78 -22.49
CA PHE A 454 20.31 20.13 -22.73
C PHE A 454 20.85 19.43 -21.49
N SER A 455 20.74 20.06 -20.32
CA SER A 455 21.16 19.47 -19.04
C SER A 455 20.33 18.22 -18.70
N THR A 456 19.01 18.31 -18.75
CA THR A 456 18.11 17.18 -18.49
C THR A 456 18.37 16.01 -19.45
N GLY A 457 18.52 16.27 -20.75
CA GLY A 457 18.76 15.23 -21.76
C GLY A 457 20.12 14.52 -21.63
N LEU A 458 21.20 15.23 -21.31
CA LEU A 458 22.54 14.64 -21.25
C LEU A 458 22.72 13.70 -20.04
N PHE A 459 22.14 14.08 -18.90
CA PHE A 459 22.38 13.39 -17.63
C PHE A 459 21.31 12.36 -17.26
N CYS A 460 20.15 12.35 -17.93
CA CYS A 460 19.07 11.37 -17.71
C CYS A 460 19.38 9.92 -18.16
N VAL A 461 20.59 9.61 -18.63
CA VAL A 461 20.98 8.27 -19.09
C VAL A 461 21.16 7.27 -17.92
N GLN A 462 21.07 7.73 -16.68
CA GLN A 462 21.17 6.91 -15.47
C GLN A 462 19.88 6.05 -15.28
N PRO A 463 20.01 4.78 -14.86
CA PRO A 463 18.95 3.76 -14.93
C PRO A 463 17.81 3.87 -13.91
N LEU A 464 17.93 4.68 -12.84
CA LEU A 464 16.97 4.63 -11.72
C LEU A 464 16.30 5.95 -11.39
N ASN A 465 17.05 7.05 -11.30
CA ASN A 465 16.48 8.35 -10.97
C ASN A 465 16.39 9.22 -12.22
N ILE A 466 15.17 9.69 -12.50
CA ILE A 466 14.94 10.73 -13.51
C ILE A 466 15.55 12.03 -12.98
N LEU A 467 16.47 12.59 -13.76
CA LEU A 467 17.17 13.82 -13.39
C LEU A 467 16.56 15.03 -14.11
N GLY A 468 16.51 16.15 -13.41
CA GLY A 468 16.24 17.44 -14.03
C GLY A 468 16.37 18.59 -13.07
N VAL A 469 15.99 19.78 -13.55
CA VAL A 469 16.11 21.00 -12.75
C VAL A 469 14.95 21.07 -11.76
N THR A 470 15.26 21.25 -10.48
CA THR A 470 14.29 21.31 -9.39
C THR A 470 13.95 22.75 -8.99
N GLY A 471 12.73 22.94 -8.46
CA GLY A 471 12.28 24.24 -7.92
C GLY A 471 13.19 24.77 -6.79
N PRO A 472 13.54 23.95 -5.78
CA PRO A 472 14.55 24.27 -4.77
C PRO A 472 15.86 24.84 -5.34
N PHE A 473 16.40 24.21 -6.40
CA PHE A 473 17.62 24.71 -7.05
C PHE A 473 17.40 26.03 -7.78
N SER A 474 16.26 26.21 -8.46
CA SER A 474 15.94 27.47 -9.14
C SER A 474 15.87 28.66 -8.18
N VAL A 475 15.28 28.48 -7.00
CA VAL A 475 15.26 29.51 -5.94
C VAL A 475 16.66 29.80 -5.45
N LEU A 476 17.51 28.79 -5.26
CA LEU A 476 18.90 29.00 -4.86
C LEU A 476 19.71 29.76 -5.92
N ALA A 477 19.56 29.39 -7.19
CA ALA A 477 20.27 30.01 -8.30
C ALA A 477 19.87 31.49 -8.50
N GLU A 478 18.59 31.80 -8.39
CA GLU A 478 18.07 33.18 -8.38
C GLU A 478 18.74 34.02 -7.29
N ASN A 479 18.79 33.50 -6.06
CA ASN A 479 19.35 34.25 -4.94
C ASN A 479 20.87 34.42 -5.07
N ILE A 480 21.59 33.42 -5.58
CA ILE A 480 23.01 33.55 -5.89
C ILE A 480 23.22 34.59 -7.00
N TYR A 481 22.36 34.63 -8.02
CA TYR A 481 22.40 35.65 -9.06
C TYR A 481 22.22 37.07 -8.48
N ALA A 482 21.20 37.27 -7.65
CA ALA A 482 20.96 38.54 -6.98
C ALA A 482 22.15 38.97 -6.10
N LEU A 483 22.75 38.04 -5.34
CA LEU A 483 23.95 38.32 -4.53
C LEU A 483 25.16 38.70 -5.39
N CYS A 484 25.38 38.00 -6.51
CA CYS A 484 26.48 38.29 -7.43
C CYS A 484 26.37 39.69 -8.06
N GLN A 485 25.14 40.12 -8.39
CA GLN A 485 24.88 41.42 -9.03
C GLN A 485 24.79 42.58 -8.02
N GLU A 486 24.07 42.40 -6.91
CA GLU A 486 23.78 43.49 -5.96
C GLU A 486 24.89 43.72 -4.92
N VAL A 487 25.60 42.65 -4.52
CA VAL A 487 26.52 42.70 -3.37
C VAL A 487 27.97 42.45 -3.77
N PHE A 488 28.23 41.41 -4.56
CA PHE A 488 29.59 40.95 -4.85
C PHE A 488 30.22 41.61 -6.08
N ASP A 489 29.41 42.13 -7.01
CA ASP A 489 29.85 42.69 -8.30
C ASP A 489 30.77 41.74 -9.07
N VAL A 490 30.40 40.45 -9.10
CA VAL A 490 31.14 39.38 -9.79
C VAL A 490 30.30 38.70 -10.86
N PRO A 491 30.92 38.20 -11.95
CA PRO A 491 30.17 37.51 -12.99
C PRO A 491 29.56 36.21 -12.43
N PHE A 492 28.25 36.10 -12.58
CA PHE A 492 27.46 34.98 -12.05
C PHE A 492 27.93 33.60 -12.55
N LEU A 493 28.16 33.45 -13.86
CA LEU A 493 28.49 32.14 -14.46
C LEU A 493 29.82 31.54 -13.94
N PRO A 494 30.95 32.28 -13.90
CA PRO A 494 32.18 31.79 -13.27
C PRO A 494 32.04 31.47 -11.78
N PHE A 495 31.31 32.31 -11.02
CA PHE A 495 31.06 32.07 -9.60
C PHE A 495 30.24 30.80 -9.37
N MET A 496 29.21 30.57 -10.18
CA MET A 496 28.42 29.35 -10.18
C MET A 496 29.24 28.13 -10.62
N ALA A 497 30.09 28.27 -11.64
CA ALA A 497 30.95 27.17 -12.09
C ALA A 497 31.84 26.66 -10.95
N TRP A 498 32.49 27.55 -10.20
CA TRP A 498 33.28 27.16 -9.01
C TRP A 498 32.43 26.60 -7.88
N SER A 499 31.23 27.14 -7.66
CA SER A 499 30.30 26.60 -6.67
C SER A 499 29.91 25.16 -6.99
N LEU A 500 29.67 24.84 -8.26
CA LEU A 500 29.31 23.50 -8.74
C LEU A 500 30.50 22.54 -8.79
N ILE A 501 31.69 23.02 -9.17
CA ILE A 501 32.93 22.25 -9.02
C ILE A 501 33.14 21.91 -7.55
N HIS A 502 32.91 22.88 -6.65
CA HIS A 502 33.04 22.63 -5.22
C HIS A 502 32.02 21.61 -4.72
N ALA A 503 30.78 21.69 -5.21
CA ALA A 503 29.78 20.69 -4.91
C ALA A 503 30.19 19.29 -5.40
N GLY A 504 30.78 19.17 -6.59
CA GLY A 504 31.20 17.89 -7.17
C GLY A 504 32.16 17.09 -6.29
N TRP A 505 33.25 17.70 -5.80
CA TRP A 505 34.19 16.98 -4.92
C TRP A 505 33.61 16.74 -3.52
N LEU A 506 32.74 17.62 -3.01
CA LEU A 506 32.04 17.37 -1.74
C LEU A 506 31.11 16.16 -1.83
N HIS A 507 30.42 15.95 -2.96
CA HIS A 507 29.64 14.72 -3.21
C HIS A 507 30.53 13.48 -3.23
N TYR A 508 31.74 13.56 -3.82
CA TYR A 508 32.70 12.45 -3.74
C TYR A 508 33.09 12.13 -2.30
N ILE A 509 33.30 13.15 -1.45
CA ILE A 509 33.58 12.94 -0.03
C ILE A 509 32.40 12.26 0.67
N LEU A 510 31.17 12.70 0.43
CA LEU A 510 29.98 12.08 1.01
C LEU A 510 29.82 10.62 0.58
N ALA A 511 30.10 10.30 -0.68
CA ALA A 511 30.11 8.93 -1.18
C ALA A 511 31.22 8.08 -0.52
N ILE A 512 32.41 8.64 -0.31
CA ILE A 512 33.53 7.95 0.35
C ILE A 512 33.24 7.66 1.82
N ILE A 513 32.61 8.60 2.53
CA ILE A 513 32.26 8.47 3.96
C ILE A 513 31.05 7.52 4.16
N ASN A 514 30.44 7.02 3.08
CA ASN A 514 29.21 6.24 3.10
C ASN A 514 28.05 7.02 3.76
N ALA A 515 27.92 8.32 3.46
CA ALA A 515 26.86 9.16 4.03
C ALA A 515 25.45 8.62 3.73
N HIS A 516 25.28 7.91 2.61
CA HIS A 516 24.07 7.19 2.24
C HIS A 516 23.57 6.22 3.33
N ASP A 517 24.46 5.44 3.96
CA ASP A 517 24.07 4.52 5.04
C ASP A 517 23.52 5.27 6.26
N TRP A 518 23.89 6.54 6.43
CA TRP A 518 23.39 7.39 7.50
C TRP A 518 22.02 7.97 7.15
N THR A 519 21.84 8.56 5.97
CA THR A 519 20.55 9.10 5.53
C THR A 519 19.47 8.03 5.48
N MET A 520 19.76 6.88 4.89
CA MET A 520 18.83 5.75 4.84
C MET A 520 18.41 5.24 6.23
N ARG A 521 19.23 5.43 7.26
CA ARG A 521 18.88 4.98 8.63
C ARG A 521 18.11 6.01 9.43
N TYR A 522 18.30 7.31 9.15
CA TYR A 522 17.84 8.38 10.03
C TYR A 522 16.75 9.28 9.42
N VAL A 523 16.48 9.20 8.12
CA VAL A 523 15.40 9.97 7.50
C VAL A 523 14.05 9.34 7.87
N THR A 524 13.19 10.14 8.51
CA THR A 524 11.83 9.73 8.92
C THR A 524 10.77 10.33 8.01
N THR A 525 9.56 9.76 8.03
CA THR A 525 8.43 10.27 7.25
C THR A 525 8.08 11.73 7.57
N PHE A 526 8.34 12.20 8.79
CA PHE A 526 8.17 13.60 9.18
C PHE A 526 8.90 14.60 8.25
N ALA A 527 10.20 14.37 7.99
CA ALA A 527 11.00 15.29 7.18
C ALA A 527 10.65 15.20 5.69
N THR A 528 10.38 14.00 5.19
CA THR A 528 10.05 13.77 3.77
C THR A 528 8.67 14.34 3.41
N GLU A 529 7.68 14.22 4.30
CA GLU A 529 6.35 14.79 4.11
C GLU A 529 6.36 16.34 4.13
N ILE A 530 7.12 16.96 5.04
CA ILE A 530 7.31 18.43 5.08
C ILE A 530 7.97 18.90 3.78
N PHE A 531 8.99 18.19 3.29
CA PHE A 531 9.67 18.54 2.06
C PHE A 531 8.75 18.40 0.83
N SER A 532 7.95 17.34 0.75
CA SER A 532 6.93 17.16 -0.29
C SER A 532 5.87 18.28 -0.27
N LEU A 533 5.40 18.68 0.92
CA LEU A 533 4.45 19.78 1.05
C LEU A 533 5.07 21.13 0.62
N LEU A 534 6.31 21.39 1.02
CA LEU A 534 7.06 22.57 0.61
C LEU A 534 7.18 22.66 -0.92
N ASN A 535 7.56 21.57 -1.59
CA ASN A 535 7.64 21.53 -3.05
C ASN A 535 6.29 21.83 -3.71
N SER A 536 5.19 21.28 -3.17
CA SER A 536 3.83 21.54 -3.65
C SER A 536 3.47 23.03 -3.55
N ILE A 537 3.80 23.67 -2.42
CA ILE A 537 3.58 25.12 -2.21
C ILE A 537 4.44 25.95 -3.17
N ILE A 538 5.71 25.58 -3.37
CA ILE A 538 6.61 26.26 -4.31
C ILE A 538 6.03 26.22 -5.74
N TYR A 539 5.47 25.08 -6.17
CA TYR A 539 4.84 24.98 -7.49
C TYR A 539 3.66 25.94 -7.66
N PHE A 540 2.73 25.99 -6.69
CA PHE A 540 1.61 26.93 -6.74
C PHE A 540 2.09 28.39 -6.70
N HIS A 541 3.09 28.69 -5.86
CA HIS A 541 3.66 30.04 -5.78
C HIS A 541 4.29 30.46 -7.10
N LYS A 542 5.07 29.59 -7.74
CA LYS A 542 5.68 29.86 -9.06
C LYS A 542 4.62 30.02 -10.15
N ALA A 543 3.53 29.25 -10.12
CA ALA A 543 2.41 29.46 -11.04
C ALA A 543 1.81 30.87 -10.92
N VAL A 544 1.57 31.33 -9.69
CA VAL A 544 1.03 32.67 -9.42
C VAL A 544 2.01 33.75 -9.89
N GLN A 545 3.31 33.59 -9.62
CA GLN A 545 4.33 34.53 -10.10
C GLN A 545 4.36 34.64 -11.63
N GLU A 546 4.20 33.54 -12.37
CA GLU A 546 4.09 33.60 -13.83
C GLU A 546 2.84 34.37 -14.30
N LEU A 547 1.69 34.18 -13.62
CA LEU A 547 0.47 34.94 -13.92
C LEU A 547 0.62 36.43 -13.61
N GLU A 548 1.28 36.79 -12.50
CA GLU A 548 1.57 38.19 -12.15
C GLU A 548 2.45 38.87 -13.20
N ARG A 549 3.45 38.15 -13.75
CA ARG A 549 4.27 38.68 -14.86
C ARG A 549 3.45 38.87 -16.11
N ALA A 550 2.61 37.90 -16.46
CA ALA A 550 1.70 38.01 -17.59
C ALA A 550 0.76 39.22 -17.43
N HIS A 551 0.28 39.49 -16.21
CA HIS A 551 -0.55 40.66 -15.89
C HIS A 551 0.18 41.98 -16.14
N ALA A 552 1.47 42.06 -15.77
CA ALA A 552 2.27 43.27 -15.95
C ALA A 552 2.62 43.56 -17.42
N SER A 553 2.76 42.53 -18.25
CA SER A 553 3.22 42.67 -19.64
C SER A 553 2.11 42.70 -20.69
N LEU A 554 0.94 42.13 -20.42
CA LEU A 554 -0.13 41.93 -21.41
C LEU A 554 -1.28 42.91 -21.22
N SER A 555 -2.05 43.15 -22.29
CA SER A 555 -3.33 43.86 -22.20
C SER A 555 -4.33 43.08 -21.33
N PHE A 556 -5.34 43.77 -20.78
CA PHE A 556 -6.33 43.11 -19.91
C PHE A 556 -7.03 41.90 -20.57
N ALA A 557 -7.35 42.00 -21.87
CA ALA A 557 -7.95 40.90 -22.62
C ALA A 557 -7.00 39.71 -22.80
N ALA A 558 -5.73 39.98 -23.13
CA ALA A 558 -4.69 38.95 -23.25
C ALA A 558 -4.35 38.32 -21.88
N PHE A 559 -4.41 39.09 -20.79
CA PHE A 559 -4.26 38.58 -19.44
C PHE A 559 -5.42 37.66 -19.05
N LEU A 560 -6.68 38.05 -19.32
CA LEU A 560 -7.83 37.17 -19.05
C LEU A 560 -7.72 35.86 -19.84
N TYR A 561 -7.25 35.93 -21.09
CA TYR A 561 -6.96 34.75 -21.89
C TYR A 561 -5.83 33.91 -21.29
N ALA A 562 -4.77 34.52 -20.77
CA ALA A 562 -3.71 33.83 -20.04
C ALA A 562 -4.26 33.10 -18.81
N VAL A 563 -5.17 33.71 -18.04
CA VAL A 563 -5.83 33.07 -16.90
C VAL A 563 -6.69 31.88 -17.35
N ILE A 564 -7.47 32.03 -18.42
CA ILE A 564 -8.28 30.93 -19.00
C ILE A 564 -7.37 29.80 -19.48
N GLY A 565 -6.23 30.12 -20.12
CA GLY A 565 -5.24 29.13 -20.54
C GLY A 565 -4.62 28.39 -19.36
N ALA A 566 -4.25 29.09 -18.29
CA ALA A 566 -3.65 28.50 -17.10
C ALA A 566 -4.64 27.60 -16.34
N VAL A 567 -5.80 28.14 -15.96
CA VAL A 567 -6.83 27.39 -15.22
C VAL A 567 -7.43 26.29 -16.09
N GLY A 568 -7.65 26.57 -17.38
CA GLY A 568 -8.16 25.60 -18.35
C GLY A 568 -7.22 24.41 -18.55
N THR A 569 -5.91 24.65 -18.66
CA THR A 569 -4.92 23.56 -18.77
C THR A 569 -4.94 22.68 -17.53
N MET A 570 -5.00 23.29 -16.34
CA MET A 570 -5.08 22.55 -15.07
C MET A 570 -6.37 21.72 -14.98
N LEU A 571 -7.53 22.32 -15.22
CA LEU A 571 -8.82 21.63 -15.12
C LEU A 571 -8.96 20.52 -16.15
N LEU A 572 -8.48 20.73 -17.38
CA LEU A 572 -8.49 19.69 -18.41
C LEU A 572 -7.56 18.53 -18.03
N ALA A 573 -6.37 18.82 -17.48
CA ALA A 573 -5.45 17.80 -17.03
C ALA A 573 -6.04 16.97 -15.88
N ILE A 574 -6.66 17.62 -14.90
CA ILE A 574 -7.37 16.93 -13.80
C ILE A 574 -8.51 16.10 -14.36
N PHE A 575 -9.36 16.66 -15.23
CA PHE A 575 -10.47 15.95 -15.84
C PHE A 575 -10.00 14.68 -16.57
N LEU A 576 -8.99 14.79 -17.45
CA LEU A 576 -8.42 13.66 -18.16
C LEU A 576 -7.74 12.64 -17.24
N SER A 577 -7.12 13.08 -16.13
CA SER A 577 -6.55 12.18 -15.13
C SER A 577 -7.61 11.34 -14.41
N THR A 578 -8.86 11.82 -14.33
CA THR A 578 -9.98 11.03 -13.79
C THR A 578 -10.57 10.03 -14.79
N ALA A 579 -10.05 9.96 -16.02
CA ALA A 579 -10.65 9.15 -17.08
C ALA A 579 -10.85 7.70 -16.65
N GLU A 580 -9.93 7.07 -15.90
CA GLU A 580 -10.07 5.68 -15.42
C GLU A 580 -11.38 5.39 -14.65
N SER A 581 -11.93 6.42 -14.00
CA SER A 581 -13.17 6.34 -13.23
C SER A 581 -14.45 6.40 -14.08
N TRP A 582 -14.37 6.82 -15.36
CA TRP A 582 -15.52 7.07 -16.24
C TRP A 582 -16.19 5.79 -16.78
N LYS A 583 -16.41 4.76 -15.96
CA LYS A 583 -17.15 3.57 -16.40
C LYS A 583 -18.64 3.90 -16.55
N PRO A 584 -19.33 3.58 -17.67
CA PRO A 584 -18.92 2.73 -18.81
C PRO A 584 -18.43 3.50 -20.06
N LEU A 585 -18.17 4.80 -19.98
CA LEU A 585 -17.70 5.61 -21.12
C LEU A 585 -16.30 5.15 -21.56
N PHE A 586 -16.15 4.89 -22.87
CA PHE A 586 -14.93 4.44 -23.54
C PHE A 586 -14.39 3.03 -23.20
N HIS A 587 -13.65 2.47 -24.14
CA HIS A 587 -12.92 1.21 -23.97
C HIS A 587 -11.72 1.38 -23.01
N ARG A 588 -11.31 0.30 -22.32
CA ARG A 588 -10.22 0.31 -21.31
C ARG A 588 -8.93 0.99 -21.80
N TYR A 589 -8.51 0.69 -23.03
CA TYR A 589 -7.26 1.23 -23.60
C TYR A 589 -7.31 2.75 -23.81
N ILE A 590 -8.42 3.27 -24.32
CA ILE A 590 -8.60 4.72 -24.51
C ILE A 590 -8.56 5.41 -23.15
N ARG A 591 -9.23 4.83 -22.16
CA ARG A 591 -9.32 5.38 -20.81
C ARG A 591 -7.96 5.43 -20.09
N MET A 592 -7.17 4.36 -20.22
CA MET A 592 -5.80 4.29 -19.71
C MET A 592 -4.91 5.33 -20.40
N GLY A 593 -4.97 5.42 -21.74
CA GLY A 593 -4.22 6.43 -22.50
C GLY A 593 -4.61 7.87 -22.14
N LEU A 594 -5.90 8.18 -21.95
CA LEU A 594 -6.34 9.50 -21.53
C LEU A 594 -5.81 9.88 -20.14
N THR A 595 -5.72 8.90 -19.23
CA THR A 595 -5.21 9.12 -17.86
C THR A 595 -3.70 9.36 -17.86
N GLU A 596 -2.94 8.54 -18.59
CA GLU A 596 -1.48 8.65 -18.66
C GLU A 596 -1.01 9.89 -19.43
N TYR A 597 -1.68 10.24 -20.54
CA TYR A 597 -1.32 11.39 -21.38
C TYR A 597 -2.10 12.66 -21.02
N ALA A 598 -2.77 12.72 -19.88
CA ALA A 598 -3.64 13.83 -19.47
C ALA A 598 -2.94 15.21 -19.55
N ALA A 599 -1.73 15.33 -19.00
CA ALA A 599 -0.97 16.58 -19.01
C ALA A 599 -0.51 16.97 -20.44
N ALA A 600 0.00 16.00 -21.21
CA ALA A 600 0.47 16.24 -22.57
C ALA A 600 -0.66 16.66 -23.50
N ILE A 601 -1.81 15.96 -23.46
CA ILE A 601 -2.99 16.31 -24.25
C ILE A 601 -3.50 17.69 -23.88
N SER A 602 -3.56 18.02 -22.59
CA SER A 602 -4.02 19.33 -22.12
C SER A 602 -3.16 20.46 -22.66
N ILE A 603 -1.84 20.30 -22.64
CA ILE A 603 -0.91 21.29 -23.18
C ILE A 603 -1.06 21.42 -24.69
N ILE A 604 -1.13 20.32 -25.44
CA ILE A 604 -1.32 20.37 -26.90
C ILE A 604 -2.61 21.11 -27.26
N VAL A 605 -3.71 20.84 -26.54
CA VAL A 605 -5.00 21.53 -26.74
C VAL A 605 -4.86 23.04 -26.49
N PHE A 606 -4.26 23.46 -25.38
CA PHE A 606 -4.13 24.88 -25.04
C PHE A 606 -3.00 25.63 -25.76
N ILE A 607 -2.04 24.91 -26.38
CA ILE A 607 -1.11 25.48 -27.38
C ILE A 607 -1.84 25.71 -28.72
N GLY A 608 -2.72 24.78 -29.11
CA GLY A 608 -3.47 24.85 -30.37
C GLY A 608 -4.58 25.90 -30.35
N LEU A 609 -5.32 26.01 -29.24
CA LEU A 609 -6.47 26.91 -29.08
C LEU A 609 -6.20 28.39 -29.48
N PRO A 610 -5.09 29.03 -29.10
CA PRO A 610 -4.79 30.41 -29.52
C PRO A 610 -4.44 30.56 -31.01
N HIS A 611 -4.32 29.48 -31.76
CA HIS A 611 -4.11 29.52 -33.22
C HIS A 611 -5.41 29.36 -34.00
N VAL A 612 -6.56 29.21 -33.31
CA VAL A 612 -7.87 29.01 -33.92
C VAL A 612 -8.69 30.32 -33.86
N GLY A 613 -9.12 30.82 -35.01
CA GLY A 613 -10.07 31.93 -35.11
C GLY A 613 -9.51 33.30 -34.72
N GLU A 614 -10.38 34.17 -34.19
CA GLU A 614 -10.07 35.57 -33.81
C GLU A 614 -9.05 35.69 -32.65
N LEU A 615 -8.80 34.59 -31.93
CA LEU A 615 -7.83 34.52 -30.83
C LEU A 615 -6.36 34.61 -31.30
N ALA A 616 -6.10 34.39 -32.59
CA ALA A 616 -4.75 34.48 -33.16
C ALA A 616 -4.16 35.90 -33.14
N ASN A 617 -5.03 36.92 -33.05
CA ASN A 617 -4.63 38.33 -33.05
C ASN A 617 -4.33 38.89 -31.65
N LEU A 618 -4.53 38.11 -30.59
CA LEU A 618 -4.22 38.52 -29.22
C LEU A 618 -2.74 38.33 -28.92
N ASP A 619 -2.12 39.35 -28.31
CA ASP A 619 -0.75 39.26 -27.82
C ASP A 619 -0.62 38.13 -26.80
N LYS A 620 0.38 37.27 -27.01
CA LYS A 620 0.65 36.11 -26.16
C LYS A 620 2.13 36.06 -25.83
N MET A 621 2.42 35.87 -24.55
CA MET A 621 3.79 35.68 -24.08
C MET A 621 4.18 34.22 -24.26
N THR A 622 5.03 33.93 -25.23
CA THR A 622 5.55 32.59 -25.52
C THR A 622 6.96 32.40 -25.00
N LEU A 623 7.42 31.14 -24.96
CA LEU A 623 8.78 30.82 -24.55
C LEU A 623 9.82 31.46 -25.49
N PRO A 624 10.86 32.12 -24.94
CA PRO A 624 12.00 32.56 -25.73
C PRO A 624 12.80 31.32 -26.16
N VAL A 625 12.92 31.13 -27.47
CA VAL A 625 13.70 30.02 -28.07
C VAL A 625 14.78 30.56 -29.00
N SER A 626 15.95 29.93 -28.97
CA SER A 626 17.05 30.23 -29.90
C SER A 626 16.89 29.40 -31.17
N GLU A 627 16.99 30.00 -32.35
CA GLU A 627 16.90 29.28 -33.63
C GLU A 627 18.17 28.48 -33.97
N THR A 628 19.27 28.72 -33.25
CA THR A 628 20.56 28.03 -33.39
C THR A 628 21.00 27.46 -32.04
N PHE A 629 21.72 26.34 -32.03
CA PHE A 629 22.34 25.78 -30.82
C PHE A 629 23.46 26.71 -30.32
N ARG A 630 23.07 27.77 -29.60
CA ARG A 630 23.93 28.75 -28.94
C ARG A 630 23.42 29.01 -27.52
N PRO A 631 24.30 29.41 -26.60
CA PRO A 631 23.88 29.88 -25.29
C PRO A 631 22.83 30.98 -25.40
N THR A 632 21.97 31.08 -24.39
CA THR A 632 20.84 32.00 -24.35
C THR A 632 21.26 33.47 -24.21
N SER A 633 22.42 33.74 -23.60
CA SER A 633 22.97 35.10 -23.55
C SER A 633 23.58 35.49 -24.92
N PRO A 634 23.16 36.61 -25.53
CA PRO A 634 23.66 37.06 -26.83
C PRO A 634 25.15 37.43 -26.82
N ASP A 635 25.73 37.66 -25.64
CA ASP A 635 27.15 38.00 -25.48
C ASP A 635 28.09 36.79 -25.59
N ARG A 636 27.55 35.56 -25.81
CA ARG A 636 28.30 34.32 -25.66
C ARG A 636 28.04 33.29 -26.77
N ASP A 637 29.10 32.96 -27.51
CA ASP A 637 29.04 31.96 -28.60
C ASP A 637 29.42 30.52 -28.18
N ARG A 638 29.92 30.31 -26.95
CA ARG A 638 30.38 28.98 -26.46
C ARG A 638 29.76 28.64 -25.11
N PHE A 639 29.24 27.42 -24.95
CA PHE A 639 28.73 26.90 -23.66
C PHE A 639 29.84 26.80 -22.59
N PHE A 640 31.09 26.63 -22.97
CA PHE A 640 32.22 26.49 -22.06
C PHE A 640 32.54 27.78 -21.27
N VAL A 641 32.49 27.74 -19.93
CA VAL A 641 32.68 28.93 -19.06
C VAL A 641 34.17 29.13 -18.77
N GLU A 642 34.68 30.35 -18.97
CA GLU A 642 36.04 30.72 -18.59
C GLU A 642 36.15 30.95 -17.07
N PHE A 643 35.96 29.89 -16.28
CA PHE A 643 35.89 29.97 -14.82
C PHE A 643 37.22 30.41 -14.16
N TRP A 644 38.35 30.29 -14.85
CA TRP A 644 39.68 30.72 -14.36
C TRP A 644 39.88 32.24 -14.31
N LYS A 645 38.99 33.04 -14.89
CA LYS A 645 39.08 34.52 -14.85
C LYS A 645 38.59 35.14 -13.54
N LEU A 646 38.04 34.34 -12.62
CA LEU A 646 37.53 34.81 -11.33
C LEU A 646 38.69 35.01 -10.33
N PRO A 647 38.72 36.12 -9.55
CA PRO A 647 39.73 36.32 -8.53
C PRO A 647 39.74 35.18 -7.50
N VAL A 648 40.94 34.78 -7.05
CA VAL A 648 41.14 33.62 -6.16
C VAL A 648 40.33 33.71 -4.86
N GLY A 649 40.14 34.91 -4.30
CA GLY A 649 39.31 35.11 -3.11
C GLY A 649 37.86 34.65 -3.29
N TRP A 650 37.27 34.92 -4.46
CA TRP A 650 35.90 34.51 -4.79
C TRP A 650 35.79 33.03 -5.12
N ILE A 651 36.87 32.41 -5.60
CA ILE A 651 36.94 30.94 -5.76
C ILE A 651 36.76 30.27 -4.39
N PHE A 652 37.48 30.72 -3.36
CA PHE A 652 37.29 30.19 -2.01
C PHE A 652 35.93 30.56 -1.40
N ALA A 653 35.40 31.76 -1.68
CA ALA A 653 34.08 32.15 -1.22
C ALA A 653 32.95 31.28 -1.81
N ALA A 654 33.12 30.79 -3.05
CA ALA A 654 32.19 29.90 -3.73
C ALA A 654 32.04 28.52 -3.05
N ILE A 655 32.88 28.17 -2.06
CA ILE A 655 32.70 26.95 -1.28
C ILE A 655 31.40 26.96 -0.46
N ILE A 656 30.96 28.13 0.01
CA ILE A 656 29.75 28.28 0.84
C ILE A 656 28.50 27.87 0.03
N PRO A 657 28.22 28.48 -1.14
CA PRO A 657 27.12 28.01 -2.00
C PRO A 657 27.36 26.58 -2.48
N GLY A 658 28.61 26.15 -2.71
CA GLY A 658 28.92 24.76 -3.02
C GLY A 658 28.48 23.75 -1.95
N ILE A 659 28.68 24.05 -0.67
CA ILE A 659 28.20 23.23 0.46
C ILE A 659 26.67 23.17 0.49
N ILE A 660 26.00 24.31 0.29
CA ILE A 660 24.53 24.39 0.27
C ILE A 660 23.97 23.53 -0.88
N ILE A 661 24.53 23.67 -2.09
CA ILE A 661 24.14 22.86 -3.26
C ILE A 661 24.38 21.38 -2.98
N THR A 662 25.51 21.02 -2.36
CA THR A 662 25.81 19.63 -2.00
C THR A 662 24.77 19.05 -1.07
N ILE A 663 24.40 19.78 -0.02
CA ILE A 663 23.40 19.32 0.95
C ILE A 663 22.04 19.14 0.28
N LEU A 664 21.63 20.12 -0.55
CA LEU A 664 20.38 20.07 -1.28
C LEU A 664 20.32 18.88 -2.25
N PHE A 665 21.34 18.72 -3.09
CA PHE A 665 21.37 17.66 -4.10
C PHE A 665 21.50 16.28 -3.51
N PHE A 666 22.30 16.15 -2.46
CA PHE A 666 22.36 14.92 -1.68
C PHE A 666 20.97 14.58 -1.13
N PHE A 667 20.30 15.50 -0.43
CA PHE A 667 18.98 15.23 0.14
C PHE A 667 17.92 14.90 -0.91
N ASP A 668 17.82 15.68 -2.00
CA ASP A 668 16.84 15.46 -3.07
C ASP A 668 17.06 14.10 -3.77
N HIS A 669 18.33 13.74 -4.02
CA HIS A 669 18.67 12.46 -4.65
C HIS A 669 18.36 11.28 -3.72
N GLU A 670 18.72 11.39 -2.43
CA GLU A 670 18.43 10.38 -1.42
C GLU A 670 16.92 10.15 -1.29
N VAL A 671 16.14 11.21 -1.09
CA VAL A 671 14.68 11.10 -0.95
C VAL A 671 14.05 10.51 -2.21
N SER A 672 14.48 10.93 -3.40
CA SER A 672 13.99 10.36 -4.66
C SER A 672 14.33 8.87 -4.79
N SER A 673 15.56 8.49 -4.43
CA SER A 673 16.01 7.10 -4.51
C SER A 673 15.29 6.19 -3.51
N ILE A 674 15.03 6.69 -2.29
CA ILE A 674 14.22 6.01 -1.27
C ILE A 674 12.82 5.73 -1.81
N ILE A 675 12.17 6.75 -2.36
CA ILE A 675 10.81 6.63 -2.88
C ILE A 675 10.71 5.56 -3.99
N CYS A 676 11.71 5.45 -4.86
CA CYS A 676 11.75 4.45 -5.93
C CYS A 676 12.08 3.03 -5.46
N THR A 677 12.65 2.89 -4.26
CA THR A 677 13.12 1.60 -3.72
C THR A 677 12.24 1.07 -2.59
N ILE A 678 11.08 1.70 -2.34
CA ILE A 678 10.08 1.19 -1.42
C ILE A 678 9.63 -0.21 -1.86
N ASP A 679 9.51 -1.13 -0.90
CA ASP A 679 9.13 -2.54 -1.11
C ASP A 679 7.83 -2.73 -1.93
N ARG A 680 6.96 -1.70 -1.95
CA ARG A 680 5.77 -1.60 -2.82
C ARG A 680 6.06 -1.90 -4.29
N TYR A 681 7.25 -1.56 -4.78
CA TYR A 681 7.64 -1.72 -6.18
C TYR A 681 8.26 -3.09 -6.49
N GLY A 682 8.53 -3.91 -5.46
CA GLY A 682 9.02 -5.28 -5.65
C GLY A 682 10.34 -5.38 -6.40
N THR A 683 11.24 -4.39 -6.24
CA THR A 683 12.56 -4.36 -6.89
C THR A 683 13.43 -5.53 -6.43
N ARG A 684 13.96 -6.33 -7.37
CA ARG A 684 14.77 -7.54 -7.08
C ARG A 684 16.27 -7.25 -7.05
N LYS A 685 16.65 -6.21 -7.76
CA LYS A 685 18.02 -5.91 -8.10
C LYS A 685 18.63 -5.02 -7.00
N PRO A 686 19.75 -5.41 -6.32
CA PRO A 686 20.41 -4.53 -5.35
C PRO A 686 20.70 -3.15 -5.94
N GLY A 687 20.37 -2.08 -5.21
CA GLY A 687 20.59 -0.69 -5.60
C GLY A 687 22.07 -0.30 -5.65
N GLY A 688 22.39 0.76 -6.39
CA GLY A 688 23.74 1.31 -6.57
C GLY A 688 23.90 2.71 -6.01
N PHE A 689 23.41 2.93 -4.80
CA PHE A 689 23.16 4.28 -4.27
C PHE A 689 24.43 5.13 -4.08
N ALA A 690 25.55 4.55 -3.66
CA ALA A 690 26.79 5.31 -3.48
C ALA A 690 27.41 5.68 -4.84
N TRP A 691 27.27 4.79 -5.84
CA TRP A 691 27.65 5.10 -7.21
C TRP A 691 26.81 6.24 -7.80
N ASP A 692 25.52 6.27 -7.50
CA ASP A 692 24.62 7.31 -7.97
C ASP A 692 25.01 8.71 -7.44
N ILE A 693 25.47 8.82 -6.19
CA ILE A 693 26.01 10.07 -5.62
C ILE A 693 27.31 10.50 -6.32
N VAL A 694 28.19 9.56 -6.63
CA VAL A 694 29.42 9.86 -7.39
C VAL A 694 29.07 10.35 -8.80
N LEU A 695 28.09 9.72 -9.44
CA LEU A 695 27.63 10.15 -10.76
C LEU A 695 27.03 11.56 -10.67
N LEU A 696 26.16 11.83 -9.68
CA LEU A 696 25.60 13.16 -9.41
C LEU A 696 26.67 14.23 -9.19
N GLY A 697 27.72 13.93 -8.43
CA GLY A 697 28.85 14.85 -8.22
C GLY A 697 29.59 15.15 -9.53
N THR A 698 29.79 14.13 -10.35
CA THR A 698 30.46 14.25 -11.66
C THR A 698 29.62 15.08 -12.64
N THR A 699 28.33 14.81 -12.74
CA THR A 699 27.42 15.55 -13.63
C THR A 699 27.29 17.00 -13.18
N THR A 700 27.19 17.26 -11.87
CA THR A 700 27.15 18.62 -11.30
C THR A 700 28.41 19.42 -11.64
N ALA A 701 29.60 18.82 -11.51
CA ALA A 701 30.85 19.48 -11.88
C ALA A 701 30.92 19.78 -13.39
N LEU A 702 30.48 18.83 -14.24
CA LEU A 702 30.42 19.02 -15.69
C LEU A 702 29.44 20.14 -16.08
N CYS A 703 28.28 20.23 -15.44
CA CYS A 703 27.32 21.32 -15.62
C CYS A 703 27.96 22.68 -15.32
N GLY A 704 28.74 22.76 -14.23
CA GLY A 704 29.47 23.98 -13.88
C GLY A 704 30.46 24.42 -14.97
N ILE A 705 31.22 23.48 -15.53
CA ILE A 705 32.18 23.76 -16.61
C ILE A 705 31.47 24.21 -17.90
N LEU A 706 30.34 23.56 -18.21
CA LEU A 706 29.49 23.85 -19.37
C LEU A 706 28.56 25.06 -19.16
N GLY A 707 28.55 25.66 -17.97
CA GLY A 707 27.69 26.80 -17.64
C GLY A 707 26.20 26.53 -17.78
N ILE A 708 25.78 25.27 -17.72
CA ILE A 708 24.38 24.84 -17.77
C ILE A 708 23.88 24.54 -16.36
N PRO A 709 22.59 24.71 -16.08
CA PRO A 709 22.06 24.42 -14.75
C PRO A 709 22.19 22.91 -14.48
N PRO A 710 22.69 22.50 -13.31
CA PRO A 710 22.75 21.09 -12.93
C PRO A 710 21.36 20.45 -12.79
N ALA A 711 21.29 19.16 -13.12
CA ALA A 711 20.12 18.32 -12.96
C ALA A 711 20.29 17.41 -11.73
N ASN A 712 19.24 17.28 -10.90
CA ASN A 712 19.18 16.40 -9.74
C ASN A 712 17.91 15.52 -9.76
N GLY A 713 17.78 14.61 -8.78
CA GLY A 713 16.66 13.67 -8.72
C GLY A 713 15.31 14.37 -8.53
N LEU A 714 14.35 14.04 -9.39
CA LEU A 714 13.01 14.65 -9.39
C LEU A 714 12.02 13.82 -8.55
N LEU A 715 11.62 14.37 -7.40
CA LEU A 715 10.78 13.68 -6.41
C LEU A 715 9.44 13.14 -6.94
N PRO A 716 8.62 13.89 -7.71
CA PRO A 716 7.34 13.36 -8.18
C PRO A 716 7.49 12.47 -9.42
N GLN A 717 8.54 12.66 -10.22
CA GLN A 717 8.68 11.94 -11.49
C GLN A 717 9.30 10.56 -11.33
N ALA A 718 10.22 10.40 -10.37
CA ALA A 718 10.86 9.12 -10.08
C ALA A 718 9.85 8.01 -9.63
N PRO A 719 8.87 8.26 -8.73
CA PRO A 719 7.83 7.28 -8.42
C PRO A 719 6.87 7.04 -9.58
N LEU A 720 6.50 8.08 -10.34
CA LEU A 720 5.63 7.93 -11.51
C LEU A 720 6.29 7.08 -12.60
N HIS A 721 7.60 7.21 -12.78
CA HIS A 721 8.37 6.34 -13.66
C HIS A 721 8.30 4.88 -13.19
N SER A 722 8.57 4.64 -11.91
CA SER A 722 8.50 3.31 -11.30
C SER A 722 7.10 2.71 -11.39
N GLU A 723 6.05 3.52 -11.18
CA GLU A 723 4.66 3.10 -11.30
C GLU A 723 4.28 2.71 -12.73
N SER A 724 4.75 3.46 -13.73
CA SER A 724 4.50 3.16 -15.15
C SER A 724 5.16 1.88 -15.65
N LEU A 725 6.18 1.40 -14.93
CA LEU A 725 6.92 0.17 -15.23
C LEU A 725 6.41 -1.04 -14.43
N MET A 726 5.38 -0.86 -13.59
CA MET A 726 4.81 -1.95 -12.81
C MET A 726 4.05 -2.93 -13.70
N HIS A 727 4.30 -4.22 -13.50
CA HIS A 727 3.54 -5.32 -14.04
C HIS A 727 3.24 -6.34 -12.93
N SER A 728 2.16 -7.10 -13.11
CA SER A 728 1.84 -8.21 -12.22
C SER A 728 2.63 -9.44 -12.65
N GLU A 729 3.46 -9.98 -11.76
CA GLU A 729 4.02 -11.33 -11.89
C GLU A 729 3.30 -12.29 -10.96
N VAL A 730 3.23 -13.54 -11.38
CA VAL A 730 2.62 -14.62 -10.61
C VAL A 730 3.75 -15.45 -10.01
N GLU A 731 3.97 -15.34 -8.71
CA GLU A 731 5.00 -16.11 -8.01
C GLU A 731 4.42 -17.33 -7.32
N GLN A 732 5.11 -18.45 -7.48
CA GLN A 732 4.81 -19.71 -6.82
C GLN A 732 5.73 -19.82 -5.59
N ARG A 733 5.16 -19.67 -4.39
CA ARG A 733 5.89 -19.85 -3.13
C ARG A 733 5.53 -21.20 -2.52
N THR A 734 6.53 -22.05 -2.31
CA THR A 734 6.38 -23.28 -1.54
C THR A 734 6.26 -22.93 -0.06
N VAL A 735 5.05 -23.04 0.48
CA VAL A 735 4.81 -22.91 1.92
C VAL A 735 4.72 -24.33 2.48
N ILE A 736 5.62 -24.67 3.40
CA ILE A 736 5.55 -25.91 4.16
C ILE A 736 4.43 -25.75 5.18
N VAL A 737 3.28 -26.36 4.89
CA VAL A 737 2.14 -26.42 5.82
C VAL A 737 2.02 -27.86 6.25
N ASP A 738 2.14 -28.13 7.55
CA ASP A 738 2.05 -29.47 8.14
C ASP A 738 3.07 -30.50 7.61
N GLY A 739 4.26 -30.05 7.17
CA GLY A 739 5.32 -30.94 6.69
C GLY A 739 5.17 -31.41 5.24
N GLU A 740 4.15 -30.93 4.51
CA GLU A 740 4.02 -31.11 3.06
C GLU A 740 4.28 -29.78 2.33
N GLU A 741 5.06 -29.84 1.26
CA GLU A 741 5.34 -28.69 0.40
C GLU A 741 4.13 -28.37 -0.48
N LYS A 742 3.47 -27.24 -0.26
CA LYS A 742 2.41 -26.73 -1.14
C LYS A 742 2.86 -25.48 -1.88
N ILE A 743 2.68 -25.49 -3.19
CA ILE A 743 2.93 -24.35 -4.06
C ILE A 743 1.72 -23.41 -4.03
N GLU A 744 1.85 -22.27 -3.36
CA GLU A 744 0.84 -21.20 -3.37
C GLU A 744 1.21 -20.12 -4.40
N THR A 745 0.23 -19.74 -5.22
CA THR A 745 0.40 -18.75 -6.29
C THR A 745 -0.02 -17.36 -5.81
N HIS A 746 0.93 -16.46 -5.60
CA HIS A 746 0.72 -15.07 -5.20
C HIS A 746 0.95 -14.11 -6.37
N GLU A 747 0.02 -13.19 -6.63
CA GLU A 747 0.22 -12.10 -7.60
C GLU A 747 1.03 -10.98 -6.93
N VAL A 748 2.26 -10.78 -7.37
CA VAL A 748 3.18 -9.76 -6.87
C VAL A 748 3.36 -8.70 -7.95
N LYS A 749 3.10 -7.44 -7.62
CA LYS A 749 3.38 -6.31 -8.51
C LYS A 749 4.88 -6.01 -8.47
N ARG A 750 5.49 -5.92 -9.65
CA ARG A 750 6.93 -5.75 -9.83
C ARG A 750 7.23 -4.74 -10.90
N VAL A 751 8.36 -4.05 -10.74
CA VAL A 751 8.84 -3.08 -11.72
C VAL A 751 9.82 -3.73 -12.67
N TYR A 752 9.68 -3.46 -13.97
CA TYR A 752 10.73 -3.80 -14.94
C TYR A 752 11.95 -2.90 -14.73
N GLU A 753 13.00 -3.47 -14.14
CA GLU A 753 14.27 -2.80 -13.92
C GLU A 753 15.14 -2.84 -15.20
N GLN A 754 14.99 -1.81 -16.05
CA GLN A 754 15.67 -1.67 -17.35
C GLN A 754 16.25 -0.27 -17.59
N ARG A 755 17.11 -0.15 -18.61
CA ARG A 755 17.73 1.11 -19.05
C ARG A 755 17.11 1.77 -20.27
N TRP A 756 16.32 1.03 -21.05
CA TRP A 756 15.71 1.50 -22.30
C TRP A 756 14.83 2.73 -22.13
N SER A 757 13.96 2.75 -21.13
CA SER A 757 13.11 3.90 -20.82
C SER A 757 13.92 5.16 -20.54
N SER A 758 14.93 5.03 -19.67
CA SER A 758 15.85 6.11 -19.28
C SER A 758 16.78 6.56 -20.43
N PHE A 759 17.04 5.69 -21.39
CA PHE A 759 17.77 6.06 -22.60
C PHE A 759 16.86 6.74 -23.64
N LEU A 760 15.67 6.20 -23.88
CA LEU A 760 14.74 6.68 -24.90
C LEU A 760 14.14 8.05 -24.56
N HIS A 761 13.72 8.27 -23.32
CA HIS A 761 13.21 9.58 -22.90
C HIS A 761 14.31 10.66 -22.95
N ALA A 762 15.56 10.34 -22.56
CA ALA A 762 16.69 11.25 -22.56
C ALA A 762 17.10 11.61 -23.99
N GLY A 763 17.14 10.60 -24.88
CA GLY A 763 17.35 10.81 -26.31
C GLY A 763 16.24 11.66 -26.94
N ALA A 764 14.98 11.45 -26.54
CA ALA A 764 13.86 12.28 -26.99
C ALA A 764 14.01 13.73 -26.51
N ILE A 765 14.30 13.98 -25.22
CA ILE A 765 14.57 15.32 -24.68
C ILE A 765 15.72 15.99 -25.44
N LEU A 766 16.81 15.26 -25.69
CA LEU A 766 17.96 15.79 -26.44
C LEU A 766 17.58 16.13 -27.90
N ALA A 767 16.66 15.39 -28.52
CA ALA A 767 16.15 15.74 -29.84
C ALA A 767 15.45 17.11 -29.85
N PHE A 768 14.80 17.52 -28.75
CA PHE A 768 14.17 18.84 -28.62
C PHE A 768 15.16 20.01 -28.51
N VAL A 769 16.45 19.74 -28.30
CA VAL A 769 17.53 20.74 -28.45
C VAL A 769 17.76 21.11 -29.92
N SER A 770 17.36 20.24 -30.86
CA SER A 770 17.50 20.52 -32.29
C SER A 770 16.57 21.65 -32.75
N PRO A 771 17.01 22.55 -33.66
CA PRO A 771 16.23 23.70 -34.11
C PRO A 771 14.78 23.43 -34.55
N PRO A 772 14.45 22.38 -35.33
CA PRO A 772 13.08 22.18 -35.79
C PRO A 772 12.12 21.85 -34.65
N LEU A 773 12.56 21.05 -33.68
CA LEU A 773 11.75 20.69 -32.50
C LEU A 773 11.73 21.81 -31.46
N MET A 774 12.80 22.60 -31.36
CA MET A 774 12.85 23.76 -30.48
C MET A 774 11.87 24.87 -30.94
N LYS A 775 11.64 25.02 -32.25
CA LYS A 775 10.59 25.92 -32.76
C LYS A 775 9.19 25.50 -32.29
N VAL A 776 8.94 24.20 -32.14
CA VAL A 776 7.67 23.69 -31.60
C VAL A 776 7.51 24.08 -30.12
N LEU A 777 8.59 24.01 -29.32
CA LEU A 777 8.57 24.50 -27.93
C LEU A 777 8.25 25.99 -27.86
N GLY A 778 8.82 26.79 -28.76
CA GLY A 778 8.61 28.24 -28.81
C GLY A 778 7.16 28.67 -29.06
N LEU A 779 6.30 27.76 -29.53
CA LEU A 779 4.86 28.03 -29.67
C LEU A 779 4.11 27.98 -28.34
N THR A 780 4.74 27.46 -27.29
CA THR A 780 4.09 27.25 -25.99
C THR A 780 3.88 28.59 -25.27
N PRO A 781 2.63 28.98 -24.97
CA PRO A 781 2.36 30.14 -24.15
C PRO A 781 2.80 29.91 -22.70
N THR A 782 3.42 30.93 -22.08
CA THR A 782 3.81 30.92 -20.66
C THR A 782 2.63 30.71 -19.71
N SER A 783 1.43 31.12 -20.11
CA SER A 783 0.19 30.86 -19.36
C SER A 783 -0.15 29.37 -19.23
N VAL A 784 0.12 28.57 -20.27
CA VAL A 784 -0.09 27.11 -20.25
C VAL A 784 0.91 26.46 -19.30
N LEU A 785 2.14 26.96 -19.26
CA LEU A 785 3.18 26.53 -18.31
C LEU A 785 2.78 26.83 -16.86
N ALA A 786 2.13 27.97 -16.60
CA ALA A 786 1.59 28.27 -15.28
C ALA A 786 0.45 27.31 -14.89
N GLY A 787 -0.41 26.94 -15.84
CA GLY A 787 -1.43 25.89 -15.66
C GLY A 787 -0.82 24.54 -15.28
N LEU A 788 0.29 24.19 -15.91
CA LEU A 788 1.06 22.99 -15.61
C LEU A 788 1.72 23.06 -14.21
N PHE A 789 2.25 24.22 -13.78
CA PHE A 789 2.74 24.39 -12.41
C PHE A 789 1.64 24.14 -11.38
N MET A 790 0.41 24.62 -11.62
CA MET A 790 -0.72 24.34 -10.73
C MET A 790 -1.10 22.85 -10.73
N PHE A 791 -1.13 22.20 -11.90
CA PHE A 791 -1.40 20.76 -12.00
C PHE A 791 -0.36 19.93 -11.23
N MET A 792 0.93 20.23 -11.38
CA MET A 792 1.98 19.54 -10.63
C MET A 792 1.92 19.79 -9.13
N GLY A 793 1.61 21.02 -8.72
CA GLY A 793 1.39 21.36 -7.31
C GLY A 793 0.25 20.55 -6.71
N GLU A 794 -0.84 20.38 -7.46
CA GLU A 794 -2.00 19.57 -7.05
C GLU A 794 -1.66 18.08 -6.94
N GLN A 795 -1.00 17.51 -7.95
CA GLN A 795 -0.59 16.10 -7.94
C GLN A 795 0.38 15.79 -6.79
N SER A 796 1.34 16.68 -6.54
CA SER A 796 2.27 16.55 -5.41
C SER A 796 1.55 16.65 -4.07
N LEU A 797 0.52 17.50 -3.95
CA LEU A 797 -0.27 17.67 -2.73
C LEU A 797 -1.21 16.48 -2.46
N SER A 798 -1.85 15.92 -3.50
CA SER A 798 -2.85 14.83 -3.37
C SER A 798 -2.24 13.49 -2.96
N VAL A 799 -0.96 13.28 -3.24
CA VAL A 799 -0.19 12.09 -2.80
C VAL A 799 0.32 12.24 -1.37
N ASN A 800 0.42 13.47 -0.83
CA ASN A 800 1.01 13.72 0.47
C ASN A 800 0.05 13.33 1.63
N PRO A 801 0.46 12.45 2.56
CA PRO A 801 -0.35 12.06 3.73
C PRO A 801 -0.77 13.24 4.64
N ILE A 802 0.00 14.34 4.64
CA ILE A 802 -0.36 15.57 5.38
C ILE A 802 -1.71 16.11 4.92
N LEU A 803 -2.05 16.02 3.62
CA LEU A 803 -3.32 16.52 3.11
C LEU A 803 -4.50 15.78 3.76
N TYR A 804 -4.45 14.45 3.81
CA TYR A 804 -5.49 13.64 4.44
C TYR A 804 -5.62 13.91 5.94
N ARG A 805 -4.50 14.07 6.66
CA ARG A 805 -4.53 14.45 8.08
C ARG A 805 -5.03 15.88 8.31
N THR A 806 -4.80 16.78 7.36
CA THR A 806 -5.37 18.13 7.37
C THR A 806 -6.88 18.07 7.15
N PHE A 807 -7.38 17.20 6.27
CA PHE A 807 -8.81 16.95 6.16
C PHE A 807 -9.39 16.37 7.45
N TYR A 808 -8.69 15.47 8.14
CA TYR A 808 -9.12 15.00 9.47
C TYR A 808 -9.23 16.12 10.50
N LEU A 809 -8.45 17.21 10.39
CA LEU A 809 -8.61 18.39 11.24
C LEU A 809 -9.91 19.14 10.97
N LEU A 810 -10.42 19.08 9.74
CA LEU A 810 -11.66 19.74 9.31
C LEU A 810 -12.90 18.84 9.45
N THR A 811 -12.71 17.52 9.50
CA THR A 811 -13.78 16.53 9.68
C THR A 811 -14.28 16.54 11.13
N PRO A 812 -15.60 16.57 11.37
CA PRO A 812 -16.14 16.53 12.73
C PRO A 812 -15.75 15.24 13.46
N PRO A 813 -15.55 15.26 14.80
CA PRO A 813 -15.09 14.10 15.57
C PRO A 813 -15.96 12.83 15.45
N SER A 814 -17.21 12.97 15.02
CA SER A 814 -18.14 11.86 14.79
C SER A 814 -17.86 11.05 13.52
N GLU A 815 -17.18 11.64 12.53
CA GLU A 815 -16.88 11.01 11.23
C GLU A 815 -15.41 10.57 11.11
N LEU A 816 -14.61 10.78 12.16
CA LEU A 816 -13.21 10.37 12.19
C LEU A 816 -13.09 8.84 12.30
N PRO A 817 -12.14 8.21 11.58
CA PRO A 817 -11.90 6.78 11.71
C PRO A 817 -11.48 6.42 13.14
N PRO A 818 -11.84 5.24 13.68
CA PRO A 818 -11.41 4.86 15.02
C PRO A 818 -9.90 4.62 15.06
N LEU A 819 -9.20 5.26 16.01
CA LEU A 819 -7.78 5.03 16.26
C LEU A 819 -7.56 3.65 16.90
N PRO A 820 -6.42 2.98 16.62
CA PRO A 820 -6.11 1.69 17.21
C PRO A 820 -6.03 1.78 18.75
N MET A 821 -6.63 0.80 19.43
CA MET A 821 -6.70 0.73 20.90
C MET A 821 -5.33 0.65 21.59
N SER A 822 -4.27 0.31 20.86
CA SER A 822 -2.89 0.35 21.34
C SER A 822 -2.43 1.75 21.76
N LEU A 823 -3.10 2.82 21.33
CA LEU A 823 -2.83 4.21 21.73
C LEU A 823 -3.51 4.58 23.07
N ALA A 824 -4.44 3.77 23.57
CA ALA A 824 -5.12 4.02 24.84
C ALA A 824 -4.32 3.50 26.06
N ASP A 825 -3.50 2.46 25.86
CA ASP A 825 -2.70 1.84 26.92
C ASP A 825 -1.57 2.75 27.45
N SER A 826 -1.09 3.74 26.67
CA SER A 826 -0.07 4.70 27.13
C SER A 826 -0.54 5.64 28.23
N GLN A 827 -1.82 6.00 28.30
CA GLN A 827 -2.28 6.94 29.33
C GLN A 827 -2.26 6.33 30.75
N HIS A 828 -2.11 5.01 30.88
CA HIS A 828 -2.08 4.30 32.17
C HIS A 828 -0.70 3.79 32.58
N ARG A 829 0.32 3.83 31.71
CA ARG A 829 1.64 3.28 32.02
C ARG A 829 2.54 4.21 32.85
N ASP A 830 2.29 5.52 32.82
CA ASP A 830 3.06 6.52 33.57
C ASP A 830 2.62 6.71 35.04
N ARG A 831 1.56 6.02 35.49
CA ARG A 831 1.21 5.91 36.91
C ARG A 831 1.56 4.52 37.42
N ALA A 832 2.82 4.33 37.82
CA ALA A 832 3.21 3.22 38.68
C ALA A 832 2.57 3.41 40.07
N ILE A 833 1.29 3.07 40.19
CA ILE A 833 0.62 2.83 41.47
C ILE A 833 0.56 1.30 41.62
N PRO A 834 1.02 0.73 42.75
CA PRO A 834 0.92 -0.71 42.99
C PRO A 834 -0.54 -1.15 42.86
N ALA A 835 -0.75 -2.28 42.19
CA ALA A 835 -2.06 -2.88 41.99
C ALA A 835 -2.74 -3.19 43.33
N THR A 836 -3.72 -2.36 43.69
CA THR A 836 -4.74 -2.70 44.68
C THR A 836 -6.10 -2.33 44.10
N ASP A 837 -6.94 -3.36 43.96
CA ASP A 837 -8.40 -3.38 43.92
C ASP A 837 -9.17 -2.52 42.92
N ASP A 838 -10.00 -3.24 42.14
CA ASP A 838 -11.40 -2.96 41.89
C ASP A 838 -11.78 -1.51 41.54
N THR A 839 -11.73 -1.17 40.26
CA THR A 839 -12.77 -0.29 39.69
C THR A 839 -12.94 -0.50 38.18
N SER A 840 -14.18 -0.80 37.80
CA SER A 840 -14.70 -0.95 36.45
C SER A 840 -14.84 0.41 35.73
N THR A 841 -13.75 0.95 35.21
CA THR A 841 -13.79 2.06 34.24
C THR A 841 -13.48 1.52 32.84
N PRO A 842 -14.33 1.75 31.81
CA PRO A 842 -14.02 1.36 30.45
C PRO A 842 -12.77 2.09 29.94
N PRO A 843 -11.92 1.46 29.10
CA PRO A 843 -10.75 2.11 28.53
C PRO A 843 -11.19 3.39 27.78
N SER A 844 -10.59 4.52 28.15
CA SER A 844 -10.88 5.80 27.50
C SER A 844 -10.50 5.73 26.02
N ARG A 845 -11.39 6.15 25.12
CA ARG A 845 -11.09 6.20 23.69
C ARG A 845 -9.88 7.11 23.46
N PRO A 846 -8.87 6.69 22.68
CA PRO A 846 -7.69 7.50 22.42
C PRO A 846 -8.10 8.80 21.71
N SER A 847 -7.60 9.93 22.21
CA SER A 847 -7.91 11.24 21.66
C SER A 847 -7.14 11.51 20.37
N TYR A 848 -7.79 12.16 19.42
CA TYR A 848 -7.19 12.64 18.16
C TYR A 848 -6.31 13.89 18.33
N ILE A 849 -6.39 14.56 19.49
CA ILE A 849 -5.68 15.82 19.77
C ILE A 849 -4.16 15.73 19.49
N PRO A 850 -3.43 14.68 19.92
CA PRO A 850 -1.99 14.59 19.66
C PRO A 850 -1.66 14.46 18.17
N VAL A 851 -2.53 13.80 17.38
CA VAL A 851 -2.37 13.67 15.92
C VAL A 851 -2.62 15.02 15.26
N HIS A 852 -3.66 15.75 15.66
CA HIS A 852 -3.93 17.09 15.16
C HIS A 852 -2.81 18.08 15.49
N LEU A 853 -2.29 18.06 16.73
CA LEU A 853 -1.19 18.93 17.13
C LEU A 853 0.08 18.65 16.31
N TYR A 854 0.35 17.37 16.01
CA TYR A 854 1.47 16.98 15.16
C TYR A 854 1.30 17.51 13.72
N THR A 855 0.12 17.35 13.13
CA THR A 855 -0.15 17.86 11.77
C THR A 855 -0.09 19.39 11.72
N ILE A 856 -0.60 20.08 12.75
CA ILE A 856 -0.47 21.54 12.87
C ILE A 856 1.01 21.94 12.95
N LEU A 857 1.82 21.23 13.74
CA LEU A 857 3.26 21.49 13.82
C LEU A 857 3.93 21.33 12.44
N GLN A 858 3.61 20.27 11.68
CA GLN A 858 4.14 20.06 10.33
C GLN A 858 3.78 21.23 9.39
N ILE A 859 2.51 21.66 9.40
CA ILE A 859 2.05 22.78 8.57
C ILE A 859 2.79 24.08 8.97
N VAL A 860 2.87 24.38 10.26
CA VAL A 860 3.55 25.59 10.77
C VAL A 860 5.02 25.60 10.39
N ILE A 861 5.74 24.49 10.58
CA ILE A 861 7.15 24.37 10.18
C ILE A 861 7.29 24.56 8.67
N THR A 862 6.41 23.95 7.87
CA THR A 862 6.45 24.09 6.41
C THR A 862 6.24 25.54 5.98
N VAL A 863 5.27 26.24 6.58
CA VAL A 863 5.02 27.67 6.32
C VAL A 863 6.21 28.53 6.74
N ILE A 864 6.84 28.24 7.89
CA ILE A 864 8.05 28.96 8.31
C ILE A 864 9.17 28.78 7.30
N ILE A 865 9.42 27.54 6.85
CA ILE A 865 10.45 27.25 5.84
C ILE A 865 10.11 27.97 4.54
N PHE A 866 8.85 27.93 4.11
CA PHE A 866 8.39 28.66 2.93
C PHE A 866 8.64 30.17 3.07
N ILE A 867 8.30 30.80 4.20
CA ILE A 867 8.60 32.21 4.45
C ILE A 867 10.11 32.48 4.36
N VAL A 868 10.97 31.61 4.92
CA VAL A 868 12.42 31.74 4.78
C VAL A 868 12.85 31.72 3.31
N THR A 869 12.23 30.88 2.46
CA THR A 869 12.52 30.85 1.01
C THR A 869 12.16 32.15 0.28
N LEU A 870 11.27 32.98 0.82
CA LEU A 870 10.92 34.30 0.26
C LEU A 870 11.83 35.42 0.76
N THR A 871 12.70 35.16 1.74
CA THR A 871 13.63 36.15 2.30
C THR A 871 15.03 36.02 1.71
N ARG A 872 15.90 37.00 1.98
CA ARG A 872 17.35 36.92 1.66
C ARG A 872 18.05 35.69 2.28
N GLY A 873 17.45 35.06 3.30
CA GLY A 873 17.92 33.84 3.93
C GLY A 873 17.58 32.56 3.15
N ALA A 874 16.96 32.65 1.97
CA ALA A 874 16.56 31.51 1.17
C ALA A 874 17.66 30.44 0.99
N PRO A 875 18.95 30.76 0.75
CA PRO A 875 19.98 29.74 0.61
C PRO A 875 20.12 28.78 1.82
N ALA A 876 19.60 29.14 3.00
CA ALA A 876 19.64 28.28 4.18
C ALA A 876 18.55 27.20 4.22
N PHE A 877 17.50 27.26 3.39
CA PHE A 877 16.37 26.32 3.49
C PHE A 877 16.77 24.82 3.42
N PRO A 878 17.74 24.37 2.58
CA PRO A 878 18.12 22.96 2.54
C PRO A 878 18.76 22.50 3.85
N VAL A 879 19.55 23.38 4.48
CA VAL A 879 20.18 23.12 5.78
C VAL A 879 19.12 23.01 6.87
N ILE A 880 18.07 23.84 6.81
CA ILE A 880 16.95 23.79 7.75
C ILE A 880 16.20 22.46 7.62
N ILE A 881 15.95 21.97 6.40
CA ILE A 881 15.27 20.68 6.17
C ILE A 881 16.09 19.52 6.77
N VAL A 882 17.40 19.49 6.52
CA VAL A 882 18.25 18.45 7.12
C VAL A 882 18.29 18.56 8.65
N ALA A 883 18.22 19.76 9.21
CA ALA A 883 18.11 19.98 10.65
C ALA A 883 16.77 19.50 11.26
N LEU A 884 15.72 19.27 10.46
CA LEU A 884 14.47 18.67 10.94
C LEU A 884 14.66 17.21 11.36
N VAL A 885 15.61 16.49 10.75
CA VAL A 885 15.90 15.09 11.10
C VAL A 885 16.37 14.95 12.56
N PRO A 886 17.44 15.63 13.03
CA PRO A 886 17.83 15.58 14.43
C PRO A 886 16.78 16.24 15.34
N PHE A 887 16.07 17.28 14.88
CA PHE A 887 14.96 17.87 15.64
C PHE A 887 13.88 16.83 15.96
N ARG A 888 13.47 16.02 14.97
CA ARG A 888 12.55 14.90 15.14
C ARG A 888 13.08 13.89 16.15
N LEU A 889 14.34 13.46 15.99
CA LEU A 889 14.92 12.39 16.81
C LEU A 889 15.13 12.79 18.28
N PHE A 890 15.52 14.04 18.55
CA PHE A 890 15.87 14.48 19.90
C PHE A 890 14.79 15.31 20.59
N VAL A 891 14.13 16.23 19.87
CA VAL A 891 13.21 17.21 20.47
C VAL A 891 11.79 16.65 20.52
N MET A 892 11.32 16.07 19.42
CA MET A 892 9.92 15.63 19.30
C MET A 892 9.57 14.48 20.25
N LYS A 893 10.56 13.63 20.57
CA LYS A 893 10.47 12.58 21.60
C LYS A 893 10.11 13.11 22.99
N ARG A 894 10.40 14.39 23.28
CA ARG A 894 10.10 15.02 24.57
C ARG A 894 8.74 15.69 24.60
N TRP A 895 8.17 16.01 23.44
CA TRP A 895 6.90 16.75 23.34
C TRP A 895 5.69 15.84 23.11
N TRP A 896 5.87 14.67 22.48
CA TRP A 896 4.79 13.70 22.23
C TRP A 896 4.99 12.36 22.93
N PRO A 897 3.88 11.66 23.28
CA PRO A 897 3.96 10.29 23.77
C PRO A 897 4.48 9.36 22.66
N ARG A 898 5.33 8.40 23.05
CA ARG A 898 6.03 7.50 22.11
C ARG A 898 5.08 6.71 21.21
N GLU A 899 3.93 6.27 21.72
CA GLU A 899 2.98 5.48 20.94
C GLU A 899 2.30 6.28 19.83
N TYR A 900 2.01 7.56 20.08
CA TYR A 900 1.47 8.47 19.06
C TYR A 900 2.53 8.78 17.99
N LEU A 901 3.79 8.97 18.38
CA LEU A 901 4.90 9.12 17.42
C LEU A 901 5.08 7.88 16.57
N ARG A 902 5.00 6.68 17.16
CA ARG A 902 5.07 5.40 16.47
C ARG A 902 3.94 5.21 15.45
N PHE A 903 2.76 5.78 15.71
CA PHE A 903 1.63 5.69 14.79
C PHE A 903 1.76 6.67 13.62
N VAL A 904 2.24 7.90 13.89
CA VAL A 904 2.20 8.99 12.90
C VAL A 904 3.50 9.10 12.10
N ASP A 905 4.62 8.61 12.61
CA ASP A 905 5.93 8.75 11.97
C ASP A 905 6.75 7.45 11.99
N ALA A 906 7.02 6.91 10.81
CA ALA A 906 7.85 5.73 10.58
C ALA A 906 9.23 6.12 10.01
N TRP A 907 10.17 5.18 9.99
CA TRP A 907 11.36 5.35 9.17
C TRP A 907 10.96 5.43 7.69
N ALA A 908 11.57 6.33 6.93
CA ALA A 908 11.26 6.45 5.50
C ALA A 908 11.80 5.25 4.69
N CYS A 909 12.87 4.59 5.17
CA CYS A 909 13.65 3.63 4.38
C CYS A 909 13.76 2.23 5.02
N ARG A 910 13.10 1.99 6.15
CA ARG A 910 13.12 0.69 6.84
C ARG A 910 11.77 0.42 7.48
N GLU A 911 11.34 -0.84 7.45
CA GLU A 911 10.20 -1.25 8.27
C GLU A 911 10.49 -1.04 9.76
N GLY A 912 9.50 -0.47 10.46
CA GLY A 912 9.56 -0.17 11.89
C GLY A 912 9.67 1.31 12.19
N THR A 913 9.77 1.62 13.49
CA THR A 913 9.79 3.00 13.97
C THR A 913 11.06 3.33 14.74
N PRO A 914 11.43 4.61 14.87
CA PRO A 914 12.61 4.99 15.64
C PRO A 914 12.57 4.51 17.08
N GLU A 915 11.37 4.37 17.64
CA GLU A 915 11.14 3.91 19.00
C GLU A 915 11.36 2.38 19.15
N ASP A 916 11.12 1.58 18.10
CA ASP A 916 11.33 0.12 18.14
C ASP A 916 12.82 -0.26 18.26
N ASP A 917 13.72 0.53 17.66
CA ASP A 917 15.17 0.34 17.78
C ASP A 917 15.68 0.63 19.19
N GLU A 918 15.11 1.66 19.84
CA GLU A 918 15.44 1.99 21.24
C GLU A 918 14.99 0.88 22.18
N ASP A 919 13.79 0.32 21.97
CA ASP A 919 13.28 -0.81 22.74
C ASP A 919 14.15 -2.06 22.53
N ALA A 920 14.65 -2.28 21.32
CA ALA A 920 15.60 -3.36 21.03
C ALA A 920 16.95 -3.14 21.72
N ALA A 921 17.45 -1.90 21.76
CA ALA A 921 18.69 -1.54 22.45
C ALA A 921 18.57 -1.67 23.97
N ALA A 922 17.47 -1.19 24.56
CA ALA A 922 17.21 -1.31 25.99
C ALA A 922 17.15 -2.78 26.44
N LYS A 923 16.48 -3.64 25.65
CA LYS A 923 16.45 -5.10 25.90
C LYS A 923 17.84 -5.76 25.82
N GLN A 924 18.73 -5.25 24.98
CA GLN A 924 20.11 -5.74 24.88
C GLN A 924 20.97 -5.30 26.07
N ASP A 925 20.83 -4.04 26.50
CA ASP A 925 21.52 -3.53 27.69
C ASP A 925 21.06 -4.28 28.95
N GLU A 926 19.75 -4.56 29.10
CA GLU A 926 19.21 -5.40 30.19
C GLU A 926 19.76 -6.84 30.17
N MET A 927 19.85 -7.47 28.99
CA MET A 927 20.49 -8.79 28.85
C MET A 927 21.97 -8.77 29.21
N SER A 928 22.69 -7.71 28.85
CA SER A 928 24.13 -7.59 29.15
C SER A 928 24.41 -7.37 30.64
N GLY A 929 23.59 -6.58 31.33
CA GLY A 929 23.74 -6.30 32.77
C GLY A 929 23.40 -7.50 33.68
N SER A 930 22.64 -8.48 33.18
CA SER A 930 22.29 -9.69 33.93
C SER A 930 23.38 -10.78 33.96
N ASN A 931 24.48 -10.61 33.22
CA ASN A 931 25.55 -11.61 33.10
C ASN A 931 26.79 -11.31 33.98
N ASP A 932 26.85 -10.15 34.65
CA ASP A 932 27.96 -9.75 35.55
C ASP A 932 27.68 -10.08 37.03
N GLY A 933 26.73 -10.97 37.29
CA GLY A 933 26.20 -11.22 38.62
C GLY A 933 26.52 -12.58 39.22
N HIS A 934 27.68 -13.21 38.96
CA HIS A 934 28.12 -14.41 39.70
C HIS A 934 29.66 -14.46 39.87
N GLY A 935 30.14 -14.26 41.10
CA GLY A 935 31.42 -14.79 41.59
C GLY A 935 32.45 -13.77 42.09
N ASN A 936 32.34 -13.32 43.34
CA ASN A 936 33.28 -13.70 44.42
C ASN A 936 33.06 -12.87 45.70
N ASN A 937 32.85 -13.59 46.82
CA ASN A 937 33.08 -13.08 48.16
C ASN A 937 34.48 -13.53 48.61
N GLN A 938 35.16 -12.60 49.32
CA GLN A 938 36.26 -12.78 50.28
C GLN A 938 37.61 -13.34 49.80
N GLU A 939 38.66 -12.51 49.85
CA GLU A 939 39.69 -12.56 50.91
C GLU A 939 40.66 -11.35 50.83
N ASP A 940 41.28 -11.08 51.99
CA ASP A 940 42.11 -9.94 52.38
C ASP A 940 43.44 -9.76 51.63
N GLY A 941 44.01 -8.54 51.69
CA GLY A 941 45.48 -8.36 51.72
C GLY A 941 46.12 -7.33 50.76
N LEU A 942 46.36 -6.12 51.28
CA LEU A 942 47.56 -5.27 51.17
C LEU A 942 48.41 -5.18 49.86
N SER A 943 48.64 -3.91 49.45
CA SER A 943 49.77 -3.35 48.67
C SER A 943 49.87 -3.79 47.19
N GLY A 944 50.32 -3.02 46.20
CA GLY A 944 50.93 -1.70 46.08
C GLY A 944 51.69 -1.69 44.74
N GLY A 945 51.43 -0.71 43.87
CA GLY A 945 52.37 -0.23 42.84
C GLY A 945 52.59 -1.00 41.53
N VAL A 946 52.47 -0.24 40.42
CA VAL A 946 53.54 0.00 39.41
C VAL A 946 53.84 -1.09 38.34
N PHE A 947 53.62 -0.66 37.08
CA PHE A 947 54.32 -0.95 35.80
C PHE A 947 54.29 -2.34 35.11
N ALA A 948 53.77 -2.29 33.88
CA ALA A 948 54.43 -2.59 32.60
C ALA A 948 54.86 -4.01 32.17
N SER A 949 54.66 -4.20 30.86
CA SER A 949 55.49 -4.91 29.87
C SER A 949 55.19 -6.38 29.54
N ARG A 950 54.67 -6.56 28.31
CA ARG A 950 55.36 -7.14 27.13
C ARG A 950 55.93 -8.56 27.25
N GLY A 951 55.57 -9.41 26.28
CA GLY A 951 56.50 -10.38 25.69
C GLY A 951 56.02 -11.83 25.64
N GLU A 952 55.55 -12.22 24.46
CA GLU A 952 56.05 -13.37 23.67
C GLU A 952 56.25 -14.76 24.32
N GLU A 953 55.42 -15.68 23.82
CA GLU A 953 55.81 -16.84 23.00
C GLU A 953 56.47 -18.08 23.62
N TYR A 954 56.00 -19.22 23.08
CA TYR A 954 56.64 -20.53 22.93
C TYR A 954 56.26 -21.71 23.86
N ARG A 955 55.52 -22.65 23.22
CA ARG A 955 55.42 -24.13 23.31
C ARG A 955 56.68 -24.89 23.82
N PRO A 956 56.71 -26.24 23.91
CA PRO A 956 55.67 -27.30 23.88
C PRO A 956 55.91 -28.46 24.91
N LYS A 957 55.07 -29.53 24.92
CA LYS A 957 55.44 -30.96 24.67
C LYS A 957 54.55 -32.04 25.35
N THR A 958 53.94 -32.88 24.49
CA THR A 958 53.87 -34.37 24.46
C THR A 958 53.55 -35.21 25.71
N SER A 959 52.52 -36.07 25.61
CA SER A 959 52.60 -37.56 25.47
C SER A 959 51.35 -38.32 25.97
N PRO A 960 51.11 -39.59 25.54
CA PRO A 960 49.78 -40.19 25.30
C PRO A 960 49.45 -41.40 26.22
N GLU A 961 48.26 -42.01 26.09
CA GLU A 961 48.07 -43.49 26.05
C GLU A 961 46.60 -43.99 25.89
N THR A 962 46.41 -44.85 24.87
CA THR A 962 45.65 -46.13 24.76
C THR A 962 44.19 -46.34 25.18
N GLY A 963 43.45 -47.08 24.33
CA GLY A 963 42.41 -48.03 24.78
C GLY A 963 41.32 -48.41 23.75
N ASN A 964 41.43 -49.59 23.14
CA ASN A 964 40.56 -50.18 22.10
C ASN A 964 39.18 -50.68 22.56
N ASN A 965 38.29 -50.89 21.55
CA ASN A 965 37.40 -52.04 21.27
C ASN A 965 35.94 -51.63 21.02
N ALA A 966 35.12 -52.25 20.15
CA ALA A 966 35.25 -53.03 18.92
C ALA A 966 33.81 -53.39 18.45
N VAL A 967 33.68 -53.63 17.14
CA VAL A 967 32.77 -54.54 16.40
C VAL A 967 31.30 -54.17 16.01
N ASP A 968 31.09 -54.35 14.69
CA ASP A 968 29.95 -54.89 13.91
C ASP A 968 28.89 -53.95 13.30
N HIS A 969 28.34 -54.27 12.13
CA HIS A 969 28.81 -54.37 10.72
C HIS A 969 27.54 -54.55 9.85
N ASP A 970 27.63 -54.14 8.58
CA ASP A 970 26.87 -54.63 7.40
C ASP A 970 25.41 -54.19 7.20
N TRP A 971 25.06 -53.41 6.16
CA TRP A 971 25.11 -53.55 4.67
C TRP A 971 23.85 -54.18 4.07
N ILE A 972 23.58 -53.75 2.81
CA ILE A 972 22.85 -54.39 1.69
C ILE A 972 21.71 -53.49 1.18
N GLU A 973 21.45 -53.22 -0.10
CA GLU A 973 22.07 -53.35 -1.45
C GLU A 973 20.98 -52.78 -2.42
N LEU A 974 21.29 -51.90 -3.38
CA LEU A 974 21.55 -52.17 -4.81
C LEU A 974 20.36 -52.71 -5.63
N ASP A 975 19.96 -51.93 -6.63
CA ASP A 975 19.96 -52.24 -8.08
C ASP A 975 18.92 -51.35 -8.79
N PHE A 976 19.01 -50.85 -10.02
CA PHE A 976 19.96 -50.73 -11.15
C PHE A 976 19.07 -50.75 -12.42
N ARG A 977 19.53 -50.06 -13.49
CA ARG A 977 19.22 -50.27 -14.94
C ARG A 977 18.02 -49.55 -15.55
N THR A 978 18.01 -49.04 -16.79
CA THR A 978 18.96 -48.70 -17.90
C THR A 978 18.06 -48.29 -19.09
N ARG A 979 18.45 -47.31 -19.93
CA ARG A 979 18.46 -47.33 -21.43
C ARG A 979 18.53 -45.90 -22.00
N THR A 980 19.66 -45.52 -22.61
CA THR A 980 20.02 -45.52 -24.06
C THR A 980 19.42 -44.37 -24.87
N ASP A 981 20.34 -43.57 -25.42
CA ASP A 981 20.18 -42.58 -26.48
C ASP A 981 19.56 -43.16 -27.75
N GLU A 982 18.89 -42.31 -28.54
CA GLU A 982 19.04 -42.29 -30.01
C GLU A 982 18.44 -41.02 -30.65
N GLU A 983 19.20 -40.48 -31.59
CA GLU A 983 18.88 -39.36 -32.50
C GLU A 983 17.71 -39.69 -33.44
N LEU A 984 16.95 -38.68 -33.89
CA LEU A 984 16.79 -38.32 -35.31
C LEU A 984 15.71 -37.24 -35.48
N GLY A 985 16.02 -36.20 -36.26
CA GLY A 985 15.01 -35.31 -36.81
C GLY A 985 14.34 -35.91 -38.05
N ARG A 986 13.05 -35.60 -38.26
CA ARG A 986 12.52 -34.97 -39.48
C ARG A 986 11.01 -34.73 -39.39
N SER A 987 10.65 -33.64 -40.05
CA SER A 987 9.35 -33.09 -40.44
C SER A 987 8.36 -34.07 -41.10
N ILE A 988 7.05 -33.78 -40.96
CA ILE A 988 6.04 -33.54 -42.04
C ILE A 988 4.62 -33.93 -41.55
N ASP A 989 3.67 -33.02 -41.84
CA ASP A 989 2.20 -33.11 -42.00
C ASP A 989 1.28 -33.64 -40.87
N ALA A 990 0.47 -32.74 -40.30
CA ALA A 990 -0.98 -32.60 -40.56
C ALA A 990 -1.58 -31.42 -39.77
#